data_AF-A0AA88QYU6-F1
#
_entry.id   AF-A0AA88QYU6-F1
#
_cell.length_a   1.000
_cell.length_b   1.000
_cell.length_c   1.000
_cell.angle_alpha   90.00
_cell.angle_beta   90.00
_cell.angle_gamma   90.00
#
_symmetry.space_group_name_H-M   'P 1'
#
loop_
_entity.id
_entity.type
_entity.pdbx_description
1 polymer ?
#
loop_
_entity_poly.entity_id
_entity_poly.type
_entity_poly.pdbx_seq_one_letter_code
_entity_poly.pdbx_strand_id
1 'polypeptide(L)'
;GAIAQIPEILLKCVSRDEAALAVAQKAFKSLYENASSSLHVSAHLAILAAIRDVCKLVVKELTSWVIYSDEERKFNTHIILGLIHKELVNLAEYNMHMAKLIDGGRNKAATEFSISLLHTLVVQESRSSVLELPNLIDALAKLAIRPGSPESLQRLIDIARNPTASATVLSGFAAGKEEKAKQSREKGSEHPTVCREDNNAESVGVDPAGFRDQVFALFAEWYQISELHGTNDTACTRFISQLQQSGYLSGDDISDHFFRLLMELSVTHCISGEGTSSRPLSLQSPQTSPNLSFLAIDMYSKLAVLILKLLSVAVKVIVRDAEEKAAAFNSRPYFRLFINWIFDLLAPDSILDGAHFQVLVAFANAFHSLQPLRVPAFSFAWLELVSHRNLMPKLLTANPPKGWPHIQRLLMDMFRFMEPYLRNAELGEPIHFLYKGILRVLLVLLHDFPEFLCHYHFSFCDVIPSSCIQMRNVILSAFPRNMRLPDPSTPNLKIDLLPEINQSPRIFSEVDAALKVKQMKSDVDEYLKTRHQGPFMSELKQKLYLAQTEATQAGTLYNVPLMNSLVLYVGMQTIQQLQTKTLPPLAQQMTHNGSLEYMMGPAKDIFQMLIVDLDTEGRYLFLNAIVNQLRYPNNHTHFFSFVLLYLFVEANQEIIQEQITRVLLERLIVNRPHPWGLLITFTELIKNPKYSFWSRSFIRCAPEIEKLFESVSRSCGGPKPLDESIL
;
A
#
# COMPACT_ATOMS: atom_id res chain seq x y z
N GLY A 1 1.08 -6.25 14.99
CA GLY A 1 -0.28 -6.59 14.50
C GLY A 1 -1.12 -5.32 14.40
N ALA A 2 -2.10 -5.24 13.50
CA ALA A 2 -2.82 -4.00 13.18
C ALA A 2 -3.39 -3.24 14.40
N ILE A 3 -3.81 -3.95 15.46
CA ILE A 3 -4.32 -3.34 16.71
C ILE A 3 -3.24 -2.53 17.45
N ALA A 4 -1.98 -2.97 17.41
CA ALA A 4 -0.86 -2.27 18.05
C ALA A 4 -0.50 -0.94 17.36
N GLN A 5 -0.90 -0.77 16.10
CA GLN A 5 -0.69 0.48 15.35
C GLN A 5 -1.78 1.53 15.62
N ILE A 6 -2.92 1.14 16.21
CA ILE A 6 -4.03 2.06 16.50
C ILE A 6 -3.59 3.20 17.42
N PRO A 7 -2.88 2.95 18.54
CA PRO A 7 -2.29 4.01 19.36
C PRO A 7 -1.42 5.00 18.58
N GLU A 8 -0.52 4.50 17.74
CA GLU A 8 0.42 5.32 16.96
C GLU A 8 -0.29 6.19 15.90
N ILE A 9 -1.34 5.66 15.28
CA ILE A 9 -2.15 6.40 14.30
C ILE A 9 -2.92 7.51 15.00
N LEU A 10 -3.57 7.22 16.14
CA LEU A 10 -4.35 8.20 16.87
C LEU A 10 -3.49 9.34 17.42
N LEU A 11 -2.25 9.05 17.84
CA LEU A 11 -1.29 10.06 18.30
C LEU A 11 -0.83 11.02 17.18
N LYS A 12 -0.96 10.63 15.91
CA LYS A 12 -0.62 11.46 14.74
C LYS A 12 -1.80 12.30 14.23
N CYS A 13 -2.99 12.13 14.79
CA CYS A 13 -4.18 12.89 14.39
C CYS A 13 -4.19 14.28 15.02
N VAL A 14 -4.63 15.29 14.26
CA VAL A 14 -4.74 16.70 14.71
C VAL A 14 -5.70 16.85 15.90
N SER A 15 -6.80 16.10 15.90
CA SER A 15 -7.76 16.02 17.00
C SER A 15 -7.80 14.59 17.53
N ARG A 16 -6.85 14.25 18.41
CA ARG A 16 -6.65 12.88 18.94
C ARG A 16 -7.90 12.33 19.60
N ASP A 17 -8.54 13.10 20.47
CA ASP A 17 -9.65 12.61 21.30
C ASP A 17 -10.91 12.41 20.45
N GLU A 18 -11.16 13.28 19.46
CA GLU A 18 -12.28 13.14 18.52
C GLU A 18 -12.10 11.95 17.58
N ALA A 19 -10.88 11.77 17.04
CA ALA A 19 -10.54 10.61 16.23
C ALA A 19 -10.66 9.29 17.03
N ALA A 20 -10.16 9.30 18.27
CA ALA A 20 -10.26 8.15 19.17
C ALA A 20 -11.72 7.79 19.48
N LEU A 21 -12.58 8.78 19.74
CA LEU A 21 -14.01 8.57 19.99
C LEU A 21 -14.74 8.06 18.75
N ALA A 22 -14.46 8.58 17.55
CA ALA A 22 -15.08 8.12 16.31
C ALA A 22 -14.72 6.66 16.01
N VAL A 23 -13.45 6.27 16.19
CA VAL A 23 -13.00 4.88 16.02
C VAL A 23 -13.59 3.97 17.10
N ALA A 24 -13.61 4.43 18.36
CA ALA A 24 -14.22 3.69 19.46
C ALA A 24 -15.71 3.46 19.25
N GLN A 25 -16.45 4.46 18.74
CA GLN A 25 -17.88 4.33 18.45
C GLN A 25 -18.14 3.28 17.37
N LYS A 26 -17.31 3.23 16.33
CA LYS A 26 -17.40 2.21 15.29
C LYS A 26 -17.07 0.82 15.84
N ALA A 27 -15.99 0.69 16.60
CA ALA A 27 -15.61 -0.58 17.22
C ALA A 27 -16.67 -1.08 18.21
N PHE A 28 -17.27 -0.18 19.00
CA PHE A 28 -18.35 -0.48 19.92
C PHE A 28 -19.61 -0.96 19.19
N LYS A 29 -20.01 -0.31 18.10
CA LYS A 29 -21.13 -0.78 17.27
C LYS A 29 -20.87 -2.18 16.71
N SER A 30 -19.65 -2.41 16.20
CA SER A 30 -19.29 -3.70 15.62
C SER A 30 -19.23 -4.84 16.62
N LEU A 31 -19.02 -4.60 17.93
CA LEU A 31 -19.15 -5.65 18.96
C LEU A 31 -20.47 -6.43 18.86
N TYR A 32 -21.55 -5.72 18.51
CA TYR A 32 -22.91 -6.27 18.46
C TYR A 32 -23.31 -6.78 17.07
N GLU A 33 -22.53 -6.51 16.02
CA GLU A 33 -22.84 -6.96 14.64
C GLU A 33 -22.62 -8.48 14.45
N ASN A 34 -21.71 -9.09 15.23
CA ASN A 34 -21.46 -10.54 15.22
C ASN A 34 -21.13 -11.07 16.63
N ALA A 35 -22.09 -10.89 17.55
CA ALA A 35 -21.92 -11.21 18.98
C ALA A 35 -21.76 -12.72 19.28
N SER A 36 -22.05 -13.61 18.33
CA SER A 36 -21.88 -15.07 18.48
C SER A 36 -20.44 -15.52 18.26
N SER A 37 -19.60 -14.72 17.60
CA SER A 37 -18.19 -15.01 17.38
C SER A 37 -17.33 -14.47 18.52
N SER A 38 -16.79 -15.37 19.35
CA SER A 38 -15.90 -15.00 20.45
C SER A 38 -14.64 -14.26 19.96
N LEU A 39 -14.10 -14.65 18.80
CA LEU A 39 -12.95 -13.98 18.18
C LEU A 39 -13.28 -12.56 17.73
N HIS A 40 -14.44 -12.35 17.12
CA HIS A 40 -14.90 -11.03 16.68
C HIS A 40 -15.05 -10.08 17.87
N VAL A 41 -15.72 -10.54 18.93
CA VAL A 41 -15.90 -9.77 20.15
C VAL A 41 -14.54 -9.49 20.82
N SER A 42 -13.68 -10.49 20.94
CA SER A 42 -12.33 -10.33 21.52
C SER A 42 -11.47 -9.33 20.75
N ALA A 43 -11.51 -9.36 19.41
CA ALA A 43 -10.77 -8.41 18.57
C ALA A 43 -11.26 -6.97 18.75
N HIS A 44 -12.57 -6.74 18.79
CA HIS A 44 -13.13 -5.41 18.99
C HIS A 44 -12.93 -4.89 20.42
N LEU A 45 -12.97 -5.76 21.42
CA LEU A 45 -12.59 -5.42 22.79
C LEU A 45 -11.10 -5.04 22.89
N ALA A 46 -10.22 -5.75 22.18
CA ALA A 46 -8.80 -5.43 22.11
C ALA A 46 -8.53 -4.08 21.41
N ILE A 47 -9.30 -3.76 20.36
CA ILE A 47 -9.27 -2.44 19.73
C ILE A 47 -9.67 -1.36 20.72
N LEU A 48 -10.80 -1.52 21.42
CA LEU A 48 -11.27 -0.56 22.42
C LEU A 48 -10.25 -0.38 23.56
N ALA A 49 -9.61 -1.47 24.01
CA ALA A 49 -8.54 -1.42 25.01
C ALA A 49 -7.32 -0.63 24.52
N ALA A 50 -6.90 -0.84 23.28
CA ALA A 50 -5.80 -0.07 22.68
C ALA A 50 -6.13 1.43 22.56
N ILE A 51 -7.39 1.78 22.25
CA ILE A 51 -7.83 3.18 22.20
C ILE A 51 -7.85 3.79 23.61
N ARG A 52 -8.36 3.06 24.62
CA ARG A 52 -8.40 3.47 26.04
C ARG A 52 -7.01 3.84 26.57
N ASP A 53 -5.98 3.15 26.12
CA ASP A 53 -4.60 3.40 26.57
C ASP A 53 -4.08 4.78 26.10
N VAL A 54 -4.65 5.34 25.02
CA VAL A 54 -4.29 6.65 24.46
C VAL A 54 -5.31 7.76 24.76
N CYS A 55 -6.59 7.42 24.90
CA CYS A 55 -7.67 8.36 25.17
C CYS A 55 -8.53 7.90 26.35
N LYS A 56 -8.32 8.51 27.53
CA LYS A 56 -9.05 8.15 28.77
C LYS A 56 -10.54 8.54 28.74
N LEU A 57 -10.95 9.48 27.88
CA LEU A 57 -12.35 9.86 27.70
C LEU A 57 -13.21 8.70 27.16
N VAL A 58 -12.59 7.74 26.46
CA VAL A 58 -13.29 6.61 25.85
C VAL A 58 -14.01 5.74 26.88
N VAL A 59 -13.47 5.55 28.08
CA VAL A 59 -14.14 4.74 29.13
C VAL A 59 -15.45 5.40 29.58
N LYS A 60 -15.45 6.73 29.71
CA LYS A 60 -16.65 7.50 30.09
C LYS A 60 -17.72 7.39 29.00
N GLU A 61 -17.33 7.59 27.74
CA GLU A 61 -18.25 7.51 26.61
C GLU A 61 -18.78 6.08 26.38
N LEU A 62 -17.91 5.06 26.48
CA LEU A 62 -18.34 3.65 26.41
C LEU A 62 -19.33 3.31 27.52
N THR A 63 -19.10 3.79 28.74
CA THR A 63 -20.03 3.61 29.86
C THR A 63 -21.40 4.21 29.54
N SER A 64 -21.42 5.44 29.01
CA SER A 64 -22.64 6.10 28.52
C SER A 64 -23.33 5.29 27.42
N TRP A 65 -22.59 4.84 26.40
CA TRP A 65 -23.16 4.09 25.28
C TRP A 65 -23.77 2.74 25.72
N VAL A 66 -23.18 2.06 26.70
CA VAL A 66 -23.74 0.84 27.31
C VAL A 66 -24.99 1.16 28.13
N ILE A 67 -24.95 2.21 28.95
CA ILE A 67 -26.07 2.59 29.84
C ILE A 67 -27.31 3.00 29.04
N TYR A 68 -27.12 3.73 27.93
CA TYR A 68 -28.19 4.26 27.09
C TYR A 68 -28.53 3.38 25.88
N SER A 69 -27.93 2.19 25.74
CA SER A 69 -28.32 1.26 24.69
C SER A 69 -29.71 0.65 24.94
N ASP A 70 -30.24 0.03 23.89
CA ASP A 70 -31.39 -0.88 23.94
C ASP A 70 -31.11 -2.11 24.81
N GLU A 71 -32.17 -2.79 25.27
CA GLU A 71 -32.08 -3.88 26.22
C GLU A 71 -31.27 -5.08 25.70
N GLU A 72 -31.39 -5.42 24.41
CA GLU A 72 -30.64 -6.53 23.80
C GLU A 72 -29.12 -6.34 23.89
N ARG A 73 -28.65 -5.10 23.70
CA ARG A 73 -27.22 -4.76 23.81
C ARG A 73 -26.76 -4.60 25.25
N LYS A 74 -27.62 -4.05 26.10
CA LYS A 74 -27.35 -3.77 27.51
C LYS A 74 -27.21 -5.04 28.34
N PHE A 75 -27.96 -6.09 27.97
CA PHE A 75 -28.01 -7.37 28.67
C PHE A 75 -27.21 -8.48 27.97
N ASN A 76 -26.30 -8.13 27.07
CA ASN A 76 -25.40 -9.11 26.45
C ASN A 76 -24.26 -9.49 27.42
N THR A 77 -24.42 -10.62 28.12
CA THR A 77 -23.49 -11.06 29.17
C THR A 77 -22.04 -11.20 28.68
N HIS A 78 -21.81 -11.77 27.49
CA HIS A 78 -20.46 -12.00 26.97
C HIS A 78 -19.72 -10.69 26.67
N ILE A 79 -20.41 -9.71 26.08
CA ILE A 79 -19.82 -8.41 25.76
C ILE A 79 -19.58 -7.59 27.04
N ILE A 80 -20.56 -7.53 27.95
CA ILE A 80 -20.42 -6.78 29.21
C ILE A 80 -19.28 -7.36 30.06
N LEU A 81 -19.16 -8.68 30.15
CA LEU A 81 -18.02 -9.31 30.83
C LEU A 81 -16.69 -8.91 30.20
N GLY A 82 -16.59 -8.97 28.86
CA GLY A 82 -15.38 -8.55 28.16
C GLY A 82 -15.02 -7.08 28.36
N LEU A 83 -16.02 -6.19 28.45
CA LEU A 83 -15.83 -4.78 28.75
C LEU A 83 -15.35 -4.55 30.20
N ILE A 84 -15.90 -5.29 31.18
CA ILE A 84 -15.45 -5.24 32.58
C ILE A 84 -14.02 -5.76 32.69
N HIS A 85 -13.70 -6.91 32.09
CA HIS A 85 -12.36 -7.52 32.16
C HIS A 85 -11.26 -6.67 31.54
N LYS A 86 -11.60 -5.80 30.58
CA LYS A 86 -10.66 -4.86 29.95
C LYS A 86 -10.76 -3.44 30.53
N GLU A 87 -11.45 -3.26 31.66
CA GLU A 87 -11.67 -1.96 32.33
C GLU A 87 -12.15 -0.86 31.34
N LEU A 88 -13.02 -1.26 30.41
CA LEU A 88 -13.56 -0.38 29.37
C LEU A 88 -14.83 0.35 29.80
N VAL A 89 -15.34 0.03 30.99
CA VAL A 89 -16.53 0.63 31.60
C VAL A 89 -16.17 1.11 33.00
N ASN A 90 -16.68 2.27 33.38
CA ASN A 90 -16.63 2.75 34.75
C ASN A 90 -17.58 1.89 35.60
N LEU A 91 -16.99 0.93 36.33
CA LEU A 91 -17.74 -0.07 37.05
C LEU A 91 -18.62 0.54 38.15
N ALA A 92 -18.21 1.64 38.79
CA ALA A 92 -19.00 2.33 39.81
C ALA A 92 -20.28 2.97 39.24
N GLU A 93 -20.18 3.61 38.07
CA GLU A 93 -21.31 4.22 37.38
C GLU A 93 -22.27 3.14 36.83
N TYR A 94 -21.71 2.09 36.22
CA TYR A 94 -22.48 0.94 35.74
C TYR A 94 -23.21 0.21 36.87
N ASN A 95 -22.54 -0.02 38.00
CA ASN A 95 -23.10 -0.63 39.22
C ASN A 95 -24.32 0.15 39.74
N MET A 96 -24.18 1.48 39.86
CA MET A 96 -25.27 2.36 40.30
C MET A 96 -26.46 2.31 39.34
N HIS A 97 -26.20 2.31 38.04
CA HIS A 97 -27.25 2.26 37.02
C HIS A 97 -28.00 0.91 37.03
N MET A 98 -27.27 -0.21 37.08
CA MET A 98 -27.87 -1.54 37.12
C MET A 98 -28.71 -1.76 38.40
N ALA A 99 -28.26 -1.28 39.56
CA ALA A 99 -29.03 -1.32 40.79
C ALA A 99 -30.38 -0.56 40.68
N LYS A 100 -30.40 0.57 39.97
CA LYS A 100 -31.63 1.33 39.68
C LYS A 100 -32.52 0.58 38.68
N LEU A 101 -31.94 -0.02 37.64
CA LEU A 101 -32.68 -0.75 36.61
C LEU A 101 -33.42 -1.98 37.14
N ILE A 102 -32.86 -2.68 38.13
CA ILE A 102 -33.53 -3.79 38.81
C ILE A 102 -34.89 -3.34 39.39
N ASP A 103 -34.98 -2.09 39.84
CA ASP A 103 -36.21 -1.42 40.27
C ASP A 103 -37.05 -2.26 41.26
N GLY A 104 -36.36 -2.81 42.27
CA GLY A 104 -36.99 -3.68 43.26
C GLY A 104 -37.63 -4.92 42.63
N GLY A 105 -37.05 -5.46 41.56
CA GLY A 105 -37.46 -6.70 40.90
C GLY A 105 -38.61 -6.52 39.91
N ARG A 106 -39.04 -5.27 39.65
CA ARG A 106 -40.07 -4.98 38.64
C ARG A 106 -39.55 -5.21 37.22
N ASN A 107 -38.27 -4.92 36.99
CA ASN A 107 -37.62 -5.23 35.73
C ASN A 107 -37.04 -6.66 35.76
N LYS A 108 -37.80 -7.61 35.22
CA LYS A 108 -37.41 -9.03 35.19
C LYS A 108 -36.14 -9.27 34.37
N ALA A 109 -36.03 -8.67 33.19
CA ALA A 109 -34.87 -8.83 32.31
C ALA A 109 -33.57 -8.31 32.96
N ALA A 110 -33.62 -7.12 33.56
CA ALA A 110 -32.47 -6.58 34.29
C ALA A 110 -32.10 -7.43 35.52
N THR A 111 -33.11 -8.00 36.20
CA THR A 111 -32.89 -8.87 37.36
C THR A 111 -32.22 -10.18 36.94
N GLU A 112 -32.74 -10.87 35.94
CA GLU A 112 -32.18 -12.13 35.41
C GLU A 112 -30.76 -11.94 34.87
N PHE A 113 -30.54 -10.87 34.10
CA PHE A 113 -29.22 -10.50 33.61
C PHE A 113 -28.24 -10.23 34.75
N SER A 114 -28.63 -9.47 35.77
CA SER A 114 -27.77 -9.14 36.91
C SER A 114 -27.38 -10.37 37.73
N ILE A 115 -28.30 -11.33 37.87
CA ILE A 115 -28.03 -12.62 38.53
C ILE A 115 -27.04 -13.43 37.70
N SER A 116 -27.25 -13.52 36.38
CA SER A 116 -26.36 -14.21 35.45
C SER A 116 -24.95 -13.61 35.45
N LEU A 117 -24.84 -12.28 35.36
CA LEU A 117 -23.58 -11.56 35.40
C LEU A 117 -22.83 -11.80 36.72
N LEU A 118 -23.51 -11.69 37.86
CA LEU A 118 -22.91 -11.93 39.17
C LEU A 118 -22.48 -13.40 39.33
N HIS A 119 -23.27 -14.35 38.83
CA HIS A 119 -22.90 -15.76 38.82
C HIS A 119 -21.62 -15.99 38.00
N THR A 120 -21.53 -15.43 36.80
CA THR A 120 -20.35 -15.62 35.93
C THR A 120 -19.11 -14.95 36.52
N LEU A 121 -19.23 -13.76 37.12
CA LEU A 121 -18.11 -13.08 37.79
C LEU A 121 -17.63 -13.85 39.04
N VAL A 122 -18.53 -14.55 39.74
CA VAL A 122 -18.17 -15.38 40.90
C VAL A 122 -17.50 -16.70 40.48
N VAL A 123 -17.90 -17.29 39.35
CA VAL A 123 -17.44 -18.62 38.89
C VAL A 123 -16.19 -18.59 38.00
N GLN A 124 -16.00 -17.56 37.14
CA GLN A 124 -14.97 -17.54 36.09
C GLN A 124 -13.70 -16.70 36.39
N GLU A 125 -13.59 -16.10 37.60
CA GLU A 125 -12.40 -15.40 38.19
C GLU A 125 -12.22 -13.86 38.05
N SER A 126 -11.33 -13.37 38.96
CA SER A 126 -11.03 -12.03 39.50
C SER A 126 -12.01 -11.49 40.56
N ARG A 127 -11.84 -11.97 41.81
CA ARG A 127 -12.60 -11.59 43.02
C ARG A 127 -12.58 -10.08 43.34
N SER A 128 -11.69 -9.31 42.71
CA SER A 128 -11.59 -7.85 42.82
C SER A 128 -12.78 -7.12 42.19
N SER A 129 -13.27 -7.57 41.04
CA SER A 129 -14.38 -6.92 40.31
C SER A 129 -15.72 -7.04 41.05
N VAL A 130 -15.89 -8.11 41.83
CA VAL A 130 -17.10 -8.35 42.65
C VAL A 130 -17.17 -7.37 43.83
N LEU A 131 -16.02 -7.00 44.42
CA LEU A 131 -15.95 -6.01 45.51
C LEU A 131 -16.34 -4.60 45.07
N GLU A 132 -16.25 -4.30 43.77
CA GLU A 132 -16.62 -3.01 43.17
C GLU A 132 -18.11 -2.92 42.77
N LEU A 133 -18.89 -3.98 43.03
CA LEU A 133 -20.33 -4.07 42.72
C LEU A 133 -21.28 -4.04 43.96
N PRO A 134 -21.07 -3.21 45.01
CA PRO A 134 -21.88 -3.29 46.24
C PRO A 134 -23.36 -2.93 46.03
N ASN A 135 -23.67 -1.90 45.23
CA ASN A 135 -25.06 -1.47 44.98
C ASN A 135 -25.88 -2.56 44.27
N LEU A 136 -25.29 -3.26 43.30
CA LEU A 136 -25.90 -4.37 42.59
C LEU A 136 -26.19 -5.55 43.53
N ILE A 137 -25.20 -5.91 44.35
CA ILE A 137 -25.33 -6.98 45.36
C ILE A 137 -26.43 -6.62 46.37
N ASP A 138 -26.50 -5.37 46.85
CA ASP A 138 -27.53 -4.92 47.77
C ASP A 138 -28.94 -4.89 47.17
N ALA A 139 -29.06 -4.51 45.89
CA ALA A 139 -30.32 -4.55 45.16
C ALA A 139 -30.84 -5.99 45.02
N LEU A 140 -29.95 -6.93 44.68
CA LEU A 140 -30.28 -8.37 44.59
C LEU A 140 -30.55 -8.98 45.97
N ALA A 141 -29.85 -8.55 47.03
CA ALA A 141 -30.09 -9.00 48.40
C ALA A 141 -31.47 -8.62 48.94
N LYS A 142 -31.94 -7.41 48.62
CA LYS A 142 -33.31 -6.99 48.96
C LYS A 142 -34.37 -7.85 48.27
N LEU A 143 -34.06 -8.43 47.10
CA LEU A 143 -34.94 -9.34 46.37
C LEU A 143 -34.91 -10.76 46.94
N ALA A 144 -33.75 -11.23 47.38
CA ALA A 144 -33.59 -12.56 47.95
C ALA A 144 -34.24 -12.74 49.34
N ILE A 145 -34.76 -11.68 49.95
CA ILE A 145 -35.50 -11.71 51.23
C ILE A 145 -37.02 -11.80 50.99
N ARG A 146 -37.51 -11.62 49.74
CA ARG A 146 -38.94 -11.65 49.45
C ARG A 146 -39.48 -13.09 49.44
N PRO A 147 -40.72 -13.31 49.94
CA PRO A 147 -41.33 -14.64 49.88
C PRO A 147 -41.48 -15.09 48.42
N GLY A 148 -40.86 -16.22 48.07
CA GLY A 148 -40.85 -16.80 46.72
C GLY A 148 -39.52 -16.68 45.93
N SER A 149 -38.45 -16.09 46.50
CA SER A 149 -37.15 -16.05 45.83
C SER A 149 -36.38 -17.38 45.93
N PRO A 150 -35.64 -17.80 44.88
CA PRO A 150 -34.92 -19.07 44.87
C PRO A 150 -33.72 -19.07 45.83
N GLU A 151 -33.52 -20.18 46.57
CA GLU A 151 -32.42 -20.35 47.53
C GLU A 151 -31.02 -20.18 46.89
N SER A 152 -30.89 -20.46 45.59
CA SER A 152 -29.66 -20.28 44.82
C SER A 152 -29.21 -18.82 44.74
N LEU A 153 -30.15 -17.87 44.71
CA LEU A 153 -29.84 -16.44 44.71
C LEU A 153 -29.27 -16.00 46.06
N GLN A 154 -29.86 -16.49 47.16
CA GLN A 154 -29.39 -16.21 48.52
C GLN A 154 -27.95 -16.71 48.72
N ARG A 155 -27.66 -17.95 48.30
CA ARG A 155 -26.30 -18.51 48.33
C ARG A 155 -25.30 -17.71 47.50
N LEU A 156 -25.70 -17.24 46.33
CA LEU A 156 -24.85 -16.45 45.42
C LEU A 156 -24.51 -15.06 46.01
N ILE A 157 -25.47 -14.43 46.70
CA ILE A 157 -25.25 -13.16 47.40
C ILE A 157 -24.32 -13.34 48.60
N ASP A 158 -24.45 -14.44 49.35
CA ASP A 158 -23.58 -14.74 50.48
C ASP A 158 -22.12 -14.96 50.02
N ILE A 159 -21.92 -15.66 48.91
CA ILE A 159 -20.60 -15.84 48.28
C ILE A 159 -20.04 -14.49 47.80
N ALA A 160 -20.87 -13.62 47.24
CA ALA A 160 -20.46 -12.29 46.77
C ALA A 160 -20.13 -11.30 47.90
N ARG A 161 -20.83 -11.37 49.05
CA ARG A 161 -20.64 -10.47 50.21
C ARG A 161 -19.48 -10.86 51.12
N ASN A 162 -19.22 -12.15 51.26
CA ASN A 162 -18.15 -12.68 52.12
C ASN A 162 -17.14 -13.52 51.32
N PRO A 163 -16.32 -12.89 50.46
CA PRO A 163 -15.34 -13.61 49.64
C PRO A 163 -14.28 -14.36 50.45
N THR A 164 -14.13 -14.07 51.75
CA THR A 164 -13.22 -14.74 52.69
C THR A 164 -13.87 -15.88 53.48
N ALA A 165 -15.19 -15.90 53.69
CA ALA A 165 -15.87 -16.95 54.48
C ALA A 165 -16.26 -18.17 53.63
N SER A 166 -16.44 -18.01 52.32
CA SER A 166 -16.77 -19.12 51.41
C SER A 166 -15.53 -19.92 50.96
N ALA A 167 -14.33 -19.48 51.29
CA ALA A 167 -13.11 -20.29 51.13
C ALA A 167 -13.16 -21.57 51.98
N THR A 168 -13.86 -21.57 53.12
CA THR A 168 -13.99 -22.73 54.00
C THR A 168 -15.04 -23.77 53.58
N VAL A 169 -15.83 -23.54 52.53
CA VAL A 169 -16.78 -24.55 52.00
C VAL A 169 -16.33 -25.11 50.65
N LEU A 170 -15.43 -24.43 49.94
CA LEU A 170 -14.87 -24.91 48.67
C LEU A 170 -13.34 -25.13 48.69
N SER A 171 -12.67 -24.79 49.80
CA SER A 171 -11.20 -24.93 49.98
C SER A 171 -10.88 -24.96 51.49
N GLY A 172 -11.41 -25.90 52.26
CA GLY A 172 -11.53 -27.29 51.86
C GLY A 172 -10.24 -28.13 51.80
N PHE A 173 -9.07 -27.80 52.37
CA PHE A 173 -8.75 -26.80 53.38
C PHE A 173 -7.29 -26.38 53.36
N ALA A 174 -7.10 -25.08 53.12
CA ALA A 174 -6.11 -24.21 53.74
C ALA A 174 -4.60 -24.50 53.52
N ALA A 175 -4.00 -23.49 52.89
CA ALA A 175 -2.94 -22.65 53.47
C ALA A 175 -1.47 -23.09 53.37
N GLY A 176 -0.66 -22.13 52.94
CA GLY A 176 0.79 -22.12 53.08
C GLY A 176 1.47 -21.15 52.10
N LYS A 177 1.09 -19.85 52.13
CA LYS A 177 1.98 -18.73 52.49
C LYS A 177 3.08 -18.40 51.46
N GLU A 178 2.84 -17.36 50.67
CA GLU A 178 3.87 -16.36 50.33
C GLU A 178 3.61 -15.10 51.14
N GLU A 179 4.68 -14.55 51.74
CA GLU A 179 4.68 -13.29 52.46
C GLU A 179 5.41 -12.20 51.66
N LYS A 180 4.64 -11.15 51.34
CA LYS A 180 4.95 -9.73 51.11
C LYS A 180 6.42 -9.27 51.29
N ALA A 181 6.85 -8.31 50.45
CA ALA A 181 6.75 -6.87 50.81
C ALA A 181 7.44 -5.88 49.83
N LYS A 182 6.67 -4.82 49.52
CA LYS A 182 6.98 -3.37 49.55
C LYS A 182 7.78 -2.66 48.45
N GLN A 183 7.12 -1.60 47.96
CA GLN A 183 7.59 -0.45 47.19
C GLN A 183 8.56 0.45 47.98
N SER A 184 9.41 1.18 47.24
CA SER A 184 9.80 2.56 47.57
C SER A 184 10.17 3.35 46.30
N ARG A 185 9.60 4.56 46.18
CA ARG A 185 9.89 5.62 45.18
C ARG A 185 11.25 6.29 45.47
N GLU A 186 11.94 6.78 44.44
CA GLU A 186 12.17 8.24 44.21
C GLU A 186 13.02 8.58 42.95
N LYS A 187 12.48 9.54 42.17
CA LYS A 187 13.07 10.70 41.44
C LYS A 187 14.36 10.61 40.60
N GLY A 188 14.21 10.95 39.31
CA GLY A 188 14.73 12.22 38.73
C GLY A 188 15.95 12.15 37.79
N SER A 189 15.78 12.51 36.51
CA SER A 189 16.64 13.42 35.71
C SER A 189 16.32 13.34 34.21
N GLU A 190 16.03 14.49 33.60
CA GLU A 190 15.86 14.73 32.17
C GLU A 190 17.20 15.13 31.51
N HIS A 191 17.53 14.57 30.33
CA HIS A 191 18.00 15.28 29.12
C HIS A 191 18.36 14.29 27.98
N PRO A 192 18.42 14.74 26.70
CA PRO A 192 17.92 14.00 25.55
C PRO A 192 19.05 13.33 24.76
N THR A 193 18.79 12.13 24.24
CA THR A 193 19.74 11.45 23.36
C THR A 193 19.11 11.19 22.00
N VAL A 194 19.57 11.97 21.02
CA VAL A 194 19.81 11.68 19.59
C VAL A 194 19.33 10.30 19.12
N CYS A 195 18.41 10.31 18.14
CA CYS A 195 18.05 9.14 17.32
C CYS A 195 19.28 8.62 16.59
N ARG A 196 19.84 7.52 17.07
CA ARG A 196 20.74 6.65 16.31
C ARG A 196 19.92 5.47 15.80
N GLU A 197 20.15 5.14 14.54
CA GLU A 197 19.63 3.97 13.85
C GLU A 197 19.98 2.71 14.65
N ASP A 198 18.99 2.11 15.32
CA ASP A 198 19.14 0.78 15.88
C ASP A 198 18.89 -0.25 14.77
N ASN A 199 20.00 -0.65 14.14
CA ASN A 199 20.22 -2.00 13.68
C ASN A 199 19.98 -2.96 14.86
N ASN A 200 18.73 -3.39 15.05
CA ASN A 200 18.45 -4.54 15.90
C ASN A 200 18.93 -5.80 15.17
N ALA A 201 20.13 -6.23 15.52
CA ALA A 201 20.53 -7.62 15.41
C ALA A 201 19.43 -8.47 16.08
N GLU A 202 18.63 -9.17 15.27
CA GLU A 202 17.61 -10.10 15.77
C GLU A 202 18.31 -11.16 16.63
N SER A 203 18.03 -11.16 17.93
CA SER A 203 18.39 -12.23 18.84
C SER A 203 17.67 -13.50 18.39
N VAL A 204 18.43 -14.38 17.74
CA VAL A 204 18.00 -15.72 17.34
C VAL A 204 17.57 -16.49 18.59
N GLY A 205 16.26 -16.71 18.74
CA GLY A 205 15.75 -17.70 19.68
C GLY A 205 16.24 -19.08 19.24
N VAL A 206 17.10 -19.71 20.04
CA VAL A 206 17.47 -21.11 19.86
C VAL A 206 16.22 -21.94 20.11
N ASP A 207 15.84 -22.79 19.15
CA ASP A 207 14.67 -23.66 19.30
C ASP A 207 14.82 -24.53 20.56
N PRO A 208 13.77 -24.69 21.39
CA PRO A 208 13.82 -25.58 22.54
C PRO A 208 14.19 -27.01 22.12
N ALA A 209 15.01 -27.70 22.92
CA ALA A 209 15.46 -29.05 22.60
C ALA A 209 14.26 -30.00 22.40
N GLY A 210 14.22 -30.72 21.28
CA GLY A 210 13.12 -31.64 20.90
C GLY A 210 11.90 -30.97 20.26
N PHE A 211 11.85 -29.64 20.20
CA PHE A 211 10.72 -28.91 19.60
C PHE A 211 10.55 -29.23 18.11
N ARG A 212 11.66 -29.29 17.36
CA ARG A 212 11.64 -29.64 15.94
C ARG A 212 11.03 -31.02 15.66
N ASP A 213 11.34 -32.01 16.49
CA ASP A 213 10.80 -33.37 16.35
C ASP A 213 9.30 -33.40 16.67
N GLN A 214 8.86 -32.62 17.65
CA GLN A 214 7.45 -32.44 17.96
C GLN A 214 6.68 -31.79 16.80
N VAL A 215 7.23 -30.72 16.20
CA VAL A 215 6.62 -30.07 15.02
C VAL A 215 6.57 -31.04 13.83
N PHE A 216 7.63 -31.84 13.62
CA PHE A 216 7.64 -32.86 12.58
C PHE A 216 6.55 -33.92 12.78
N ALA A 217 6.37 -34.42 14.02
CA ALA A 217 5.32 -35.38 14.33
C ALA A 217 3.92 -34.80 14.08
N LEU A 218 3.67 -33.57 14.52
CA LEU A 218 2.39 -32.87 14.27
C LEU A 218 2.15 -32.65 12.78
N PHE A 219 3.19 -32.34 12.00
CA PHE A 219 3.06 -32.16 10.56
C PHE A 219 2.76 -33.47 9.83
N ALA A 220 3.38 -34.58 10.25
CA ALA A 220 3.09 -35.92 9.73
C ALA A 220 1.66 -36.36 10.05
N GLU A 221 1.16 -36.08 11.26
CA GLU A 221 -0.23 -36.31 11.64
C GLU A 221 -1.19 -35.51 10.75
N TRP A 222 -0.93 -34.20 10.57
CA TRP A 222 -1.73 -33.36 9.67
C TRP A 222 -1.75 -33.86 8.22
N TYR A 223 -0.59 -34.31 7.74
CA TYR A 223 -0.47 -34.89 6.41
C TYR A 223 -1.37 -36.13 6.26
N GLN A 224 -1.35 -37.05 7.23
CA GLN A 224 -2.19 -38.25 7.22
C GLN A 224 -3.68 -37.90 7.25
N ILE A 225 -4.08 -36.93 8.09
CA ILE A 225 -5.46 -36.45 8.15
C ILE A 225 -5.88 -35.90 6.79
N SER A 226 -5.02 -35.12 6.15
CA SER A 226 -5.30 -34.46 4.88
C SER A 226 -5.33 -35.40 3.68
N GLU A 227 -4.51 -36.45 3.65
CA GLU A 227 -4.51 -37.48 2.59
C GLU A 227 -5.65 -38.49 2.74
N LEU A 228 -5.87 -39.03 3.94
CA LEU A 228 -6.81 -40.14 4.14
C LEU A 228 -8.28 -39.71 4.13
N HIS A 229 -8.57 -38.48 4.59
CA HIS A 229 -9.95 -38.10 4.93
C HIS A 229 -10.57 -37.06 4.01
N GLY A 230 -9.86 -36.53 3.01
CA GLY A 230 -10.38 -35.55 2.03
C GLY A 230 -11.52 -34.68 2.57
N THR A 231 -11.21 -33.58 3.27
CA THR A 231 -12.21 -32.65 3.84
C THR A 231 -13.23 -33.27 4.81
N ASN A 232 -12.84 -34.25 5.65
CA ASN A 232 -13.70 -34.62 6.79
C ASN A 232 -13.54 -33.57 7.91
N ASP A 233 -14.43 -32.58 7.95
CA ASP A 233 -14.38 -31.40 8.85
C ASP A 233 -14.16 -31.75 10.32
N THR A 234 -14.65 -32.91 10.77
CA THR A 234 -14.51 -33.35 12.16
C THR A 234 -13.07 -33.70 12.57
N ALA A 235 -12.28 -34.30 11.68
CA ALA A 235 -10.88 -34.63 11.96
C ALA A 235 -10.00 -33.37 11.95
N CYS A 236 -10.21 -32.47 10.98
CA CYS A 236 -9.56 -31.16 10.94
C CYS A 236 -9.87 -30.32 12.18
N THR A 237 -11.15 -30.25 12.57
CA THR A 237 -11.57 -29.46 13.75
C THR A 237 -10.94 -29.99 15.04
N ARG A 238 -10.82 -31.33 15.18
CA ARG A 238 -10.15 -31.95 16.34
C ARG A 238 -8.66 -31.59 16.38
N PHE A 239 -7.98 -31.70 15.25
CA PHE A 239 -6.55 -31.36 15.14
C PHE A 239 -6.29 -29.88 15.44
N ILE A 240 -7.11 -28.98 14.89
CA ILE A 240 -7.01 -27.53 15.19
C ILE A 240 -7.26 -27.26 16.67
N SER A 241 -8.24 -27.93 17.29
CA SER A 241 -8.52 -27.80 18.72
C SER A 241 -7.33 -28.25 19.58
N GLN A 242 -6.65 -29.33 19.19
CA GLN A 242 -5.42 -29.81 19.85
C GLN A 242 -4.29 -28.79 19.74
N LEU A 243 -4.08 -28.19 18.56
CA LEU A 243 -3.08 -27.13 18.38
C LEU A 243 -3.40 -25.88 19.21
N GLN A 244 -4.68 -25.54 19.37
CA GLN A 244 -5.10 -24.42 20.20
C GLN A 244 -4.88 -24.70 21.70
N GLN A 245 -5.21 -25.90 22.18
CA GLN A 245 -5.00 -26.30 23.58
C GLN A 245 -3.52 -26.39 23.96
N SER A 246 -2.66 -26.75 23.00
CA SER A 246 -1.20 -26.81 23.20
C SER A 246 -0.50 -25.45 23.05
N GLY A 247 -1.24 -24.37 22.79
CA GLY A 247 -0.72 -23.01 22.73
C GLY A 247 -0.06 -22.60 21.41
N TYR A 248 0.05 -23.50 20.42
CA TYR A 248 0.69 -23.20 19.12
C TYR A 248 -0.05 -22.14 18.29
N LEU A 249 -1.32 -21.87 18.59
CA LEU A 249 -2.15 -20.86 17.90
C LEU A 249 -2.41 -19.60 18.73
N SER A 250 -1.73 -19.44 19.88
CA SER A 250 -1.96 -18.33 20.82
C SER A 250 -1.43 -16.98 20.30
N GLY A 251 -0.55 -16.98 19.29
CA GLY A 251 0.01 -15.79 18.66
C GLY A 251 1.18 -15.19 19.43
N ASP A 252 1.87 -15.99 20.23
CA ASP A 252 3.11 -15.68 20.91
C ASP A 252 4.34 -16.07 20.06
N ASP A 253 5.53 -15.97 20.63
CA ASP A 253 6.78 -16.38 19.96
C ASP A 253 6.75 -17.87 19.61
N ILE A 254 6.08 -18.72 20.39
CA ILE A 254 5.98 -20.17 20.14
C ILE A 254 5.20 -20.43 18.84
N SER A 255 4.12 -19.70 18.58
CA SER A 255 3.42 -19.73 17.30
C SER A 255 4.34 -19.40 16.12
N ASP A 256 5.17 -18.35 16.24
CA ASP A 256 6.09 -17.94 15.18
C ASP A 256 7.16 -19.01 14.89
N HIS A 257 7.74 -19.62 15.94
CA HIS A 257 8.70 -20.72 15.80
C HIS A 257 8.06 -21.97 15.16
N PHE A 258 6.83 -22.29 15.57
CA PHE A 258 6.07 -23.42 15.02
C PHE A 258 5.83 -23.27 13.50
N PHE A 259 5.28 -22.14 13.06
CA PHE A 259 5.02 -21.91 11.64
C PHE A 259 6.29 -21.77 10.80
N ARG A 260 7.35 -21.20 11.39
CA ARG A 260 8.68 -21.15 10.77
C ARG A 260 9.19 -22.56 10.47
N LEU A 261 9.21 -23.44 11.48
CA LEU A 261 9.70 -24.80 11.33
C LEU A 261 8.85 -25.62 10.36
N LEU A 262 7.52 -25.47 10.39
CA LEU A 262 6.64 -26.10 9.41
C LEU A 262 6.98 -25.68 7.98
N MET A 263 7.18 -24.38 7.74
CA MET A 263 7.56 -23.88 6.42
C MET A 263 8.90 -24.46 5.97
N GLU A 264 9.92 -24.43 6.84
CA GLU A 264 11.24 -25.00 6.56
C GLU A 264 11.17 -26.49 6.22
N LEU A 265 10.40 -27.27 6.98
CA LEU A 265 10.18 -28.69 6.71
C LEU A 265 9.48 -28.91 5.37
N SER A 266 8.44 -28.14 5.06
CA SER A 266 7.72 -28.25 3.78
C SER A 266 8.60 -27.87 2.59
N VAL A 267 9.41 -26.83 2.71
CA VAL A 267 10.37 -26.42 1.67
C VAL A 267 11.44 -27.49 1.50
N THR A 268 11.98 -28.02 2.60
CA THR A 268 12.99 -29.08 2.57
C THR A 268 12.44 -30.32 1.88
N HIS A 269 11.23 -30.77 2.23
CA HIS A 269 10.58 -31.92 1.57
C HIS A 269 10.28 -31.64 0.09
N CYS A 270 9.90 -30.41 -0.26
CA CYS A 270 9.62 -30.04 -1.65
C CYS A 270 10.86 -30.14 -2.55
N ILE A 271 12.01 -29.71 -2.01
CA ILE A 271 13.30 -29.73 -2.72
C ILE A 271 13.95 -31.11 -2.64
N SER A 272 13.80 -31.85 -1.54
CA SER A 272 14.43 -33.16 -1.29
C SER A 272 13.64 -34.35 -1.86
N GLY A 273 12.62 -34.13 -2.70
CA GLY A 273 11.82 -35.18 -3.33
C GLY A 273 12.59 -36.16 -4.24
N GLU A 274 13.91 -36.04 -4.34
CA GLU A 274 14.83 -37.05 -4.88
C GLU A 274 15.11 -38.13 -3.81
N GLY A 275 14.48 -39.32 -3.90
CA GLY A 275 14.98 -40.45 -3.09
C GLY A 275 14.20 -41.76 -3.00
N THR A 276 12.91 -41.83 -3.33
CA THR A 276 12.11 -43.05 -3.03
C THR A 276 11.36 -43.69 -4.19
N SER A 277 11.56 -43.28 -5.44
CA SER A 277 11.15 -44.11 -6.59
C SER A 277 12.34 -44.86 -7.16
N SER A 278 12.45 -46.13 -6.80
CA SER A 278 13.30 -47.12 -7.46
C SER A 278 12.92 -47.21 -8.94
N ARG A 279 13.63 -46.46 -9.80
CA ARG A 279 13.51 -46.59 -11.26
C ARG A 279 14.85 -47.11 -11.80
N PRO A 280 14.86 -48.20 -12.60
CA PRO A 280 16.11 -48.81 -13.03
C PRO A 280 16.91 -47.84 -13.90
N LEU A 281 18.23 -47.92 -13.74
CA LEU A 281 19.25 -47.22 -14.53
C LEU A 281 19.11 -47.55 -16.03
N SER A 282 18.35 -46.77 -16.78
CA SER A 282 18.56 -46.63 -18.22
C SER A 282 18.07 -45.28 -18.73
N LEU A 283 18.95 -44.61 -19.49
CA LEU A 283 18.78 -43.33 -20.20
C LEU A 283 18.73 -42.06 -19.33
N GLN A 284 19.92 -41.60 -18.92
CA GLN A 284 20.10 -40.19 -18.55
C GLN A 284 20.39 -39.35 -19.80
N SER A 285 19.47 -38.45 -20.13
CA SER A 285 19.77 -37.22 -20.88
C SER A 285 20.16 -36.11 -19.89
N PRO A 286 21.00 -35.12 -20.25
CA PRO A 286 21.53 -34.13 -19.31
C PRO A 286 20.56 -32.96 -18.99
N GLN A 287 19.23 -33.15 -19.08
CA GLN A 287 18.26 -32.03 -18.97
C GLN A 287 17.04 -32.30 -18.08
N THR A 288 17.10 -33.27 -17.16
CA THR A 288 16.01 -33.46 -16.20
C THR A 288 16.10 -32.44 -15.06
N SER A 289 15.28 -31.39 -15.15
CA SER A 289 14.97 -30.52 -14.02
C SER A 289 14.52 -31.38 -12.81
N PRO A 290 14.92 -31.06 -11.57
CA PRO A 290 14.54 -31.84 -10.40
C PRO A 290 13.02 -31.89 -10.27
N ASN A 291 12.47 -33.10 -10.11
CA ASN A 291 11.03 -33.30 -9.88
C ASN A 291 10.68 -32.83 -8.47
N LEU A 292 10.15 -31.61 -8.36
CA LEU A 292 9.70 -31.02 -7.10
C LEU A 292 8.35 -31.63 -6.65
N SER A 293 8.22 -31.94 -5.36
CA SER A 293 6.96 -32.38 -4.76
C SER A 293 6.31 -31.25 -3.96
N PHE A 294 5.20 -30.70 -4.45
CA PHE A 294 4.52 -29.59 -3.76
C PHE A 294 3.55 -30.03 -2.65
N LEU A 295 3.45 -31.33 -2.39
CA LEU A 295 2.44 -31.88 -1.49
C LEU A 295 2.56 -31.33 -0.06
N ALA A 296 3.78 -31.29 0.49
CA ALA A 296 4.03 -30.71 1.82
C ALA A 296 3.71 -29.21 1.87
N ILE A 297 3.92 -28.47 0.76
CA ILE A 297 3.56 -27.05 0.66
C ILE A 297 2.05 -26.89 0.65
N ASP A 298 1.34 -27.72 -0.11
CA ASP A 298 -0.13 -27.69 -0.20
C ASP A 298 -0.79 -28.08 1.14
N MET A 299 -0.19 -29.01 1.90
CA MET A 299 -0.68 -29.34 3.24
C MET A 299 -0.42 -28.22 4.24
N TYR A 300 0.76 -27.60 4.19
CA TYR A 300 1.07 -26.44 5.02
C TYR A 300 0.13 -25.26 4.68
N SER A 301 -0.16 -25.00 3.41
CA SER A 301 -1.05 -23.89 3.02
C SER A 301 -2.46 -24.06 3.55
N LYS A 302 -2.99 -25.30 3.57
CA LYS A 302 -4.33 -25.62 4.12
C LYS A 302 -4.41 -25.41 5.63
N LEU A 303 -3.35 -25.77 6.38
CA LEU A 303 -3.30 -25.54 7.82
C LEU A 303 -3.26 -24.03 8.14
N ALA A 304 -2.64 -23.27 7.23
CA ALA A 304 -2.38 -21.84 7.35
C ALA A 304 -3.59 -20.90 7.06
N VAL A 305 -4.78 -21.45 6.76
CA VAL A 305 -5.97 -20.65 6.36
C VAL A 305 -6.48 -19.70 7.47
N LEU A 306 -5.93 -19.76 8.70
CA LEU A 306 -6.45 -19.01 9.84
C LEU A 306 -5.85 -17.62 10.11
N ILE A 307 -4.69 -17.19 9.56
CA ILE A 307 -3.96 -16.05 10.20
C ILE A 307 -3.10 -15.15 9.26
N LEU A 308 -3.33 -13.82 9.30
CA LEU A 308 -2.49 -12.78 8.68
C LEU A 308 -1.02 -12.75 9.16
N LYS A 309 -0.73 -13.22 10.39
CA LYS A 309 0.66 -13.37 10.91
C LYS A 309 1.52 -14.31 10.08
N LEU A 310 0.95 -15.27 9.36
CA LEU A 310 1.72 -16.21 8.52
C LEU A 310 2.47 -15.51 7.40
N LEU A 311 1.94 -14.40 6.88
CA LEU A 311 2.64 -13.60 5.88
C LEU A 311 3.94 -13.02 6.45
N SER A 312 3.95 -12.59 7.72
CA SER A 312 5.16 -12.08 8.37
C SER A 312 6.21 -13.17 8.58
N VAL A 313 5.78 -14.36 9.02
CA VAL A 313 6.68 -15.52 9.16
C VAL A 313 7.24 -15.93 7.81
N ALA A 314 6.40 -16.00 6.77
CA ALA A 314 6.82 -16.31 5.41
C ALA A 314 7.87 -15.33 4.88
N VAL A 315 7.66 -14.03 5.08
CA VAL A 315 8.62 -12.98 4.68
C VAL A 315 9.97 -13.22 5.34
N LYS A 316 10.00 -13.44 6.67
CA LYS A 316 11.24 -13.69 7.41
C LYS A 316 11.96 -14.95 6.92
N VAL A 317 11.23 -16.05 6.74
CA VAL A 317 11.79 -17.32 6.25
C VAL A 317 12.37 -17.17 4.85
N ILE A 318 11.66 -16.52 3.92
CA ILE A 318 12.12 -16.33 2.54
C ILE A 318 13.39 -15.49 2.48
N VAL A 319 13.44 -14.39 3.24
CA VAL A 319 14.63 -13.52 3.29
C VAL A 319 15.82 -14.31 3.83
N ARG A 320 15.64 -15.02 4.95
CA ARG A 320 16.71 -15.83 5.55
C ARG A 320 17.17 -16.94 4.60
N ASP A 321 16.24 -17.68 4.00
CA ASP A 321 16.56 -18.79 3.09
C ASP A 321 17.29 -18.30 1.84
N ALA A 322 16.94 -17.11 1.33
CA ALA A 322 17.62 -16.50 0.20
C ALA A 322 19.04 -16.04 0.56
N GLU A 323 19.24 -15.50 1.76
CA GLU A 323 20.57 -15.13 2.27
C GLU A 323 21.46 -16.35 2.52
N GLU A 324 20.91 -17.39 3.17
CA GLU A 324 21.65 -18.62 3.52
C GLU A 324 22.01 -19.47 2.30
N LYS A 325 21.06 -19.66 1.36
CA LYS A 325 21.27 -20.53 0.19
C LYS A 325 21.88 -19.81 -1.01
N ALA A 326 21.80 -18.48 -1.07
CA ALA A 326 22.26 -17.66 -2.19
C ALA A 326 21.86 -18.24 -3.56
N ALA A 327 22.82 -18.71 -4.37
CA ALA A 327 22.56 -19.27 -5.70
C ALA A 327 21.71 -20.56 -5.70
N ALA A 328 21.64 -21.29 -4.58
CA ALA A 328 20.83 -22.50 -4.43
C ALA A 328 19.38 -22.20 -3.97
N PHE A 329 19.03 -20.92 -3.76
CA PHE A 329 17.67 -20.54 -3.38
C PHE A 329 16.66 -20.93 -4.48
N ASN A 330 15.56 -21.56 -4.07
CA ASN A 330 14.49 -21.98 -4.97
C ASN A 330 13.18 -21.26 -4.61
N SER A 331 12.71 -20.40 -5.51
CA SER A 331 11.51 -19.58 -5.29
C SER A 331 10.19 -20.34 -5.45
N ARG A 332 10.19 -21.53 -6.09
CA ARG A 332 8.97 -22.26 -6.46
C ARG A 332 8.11 -22.73 -5.27
N PRO A 333 8.68 -23.27 -4.17
CA PRO A 333 7.89 -23.65 -3.00
C PRO A 333 7.14 -22.45 -2.40
N TYR A 334 7.81 -21.30 -2.29
CA TYR A 334 7.24 -20.06 -1.77
C TYR A 334 6.19 -19.46 -2.70
N PHE A 335 6.44 -19.49 -4.01
CA PHE A 335 5.46 -19.09 -5.02
C PHE A 335 4.17 -19.90 -4.90
N ARG A 336 4.28 -21.23 -4.84
CA ARG A 336 3.14 -22.14 -4.69
C ARG A 336 2.36 -21.83 -3.41
N LEU A 337 3.08 -21.62 -2.30
CA LEU A 337 2.49 -21.28 -1.01
C LEU A 337 1.63 -19.99 -1.09
N PHE A 338 2.19 -18.90 -1.62
CA PHE A 338 1.45 -17.64 -1.75
C PHE A 338 0.26 -17.77 -2.72
N ILE A 339 0.40 -18.51 -3.81
CA ILE A 339 -0.71 -18.75 -4.74
C ILE A 339 -1.85 -19.49 -4.06
N ASN A 340 -1.57 -20.54 -3.30
CA ASN A 340 -2.61 -21.27 -2.56
C ASN A 340 -3.33 -20.33 -1.58
N TRP A 341 -2.59 -19.53 -0.81
CA TRP A 341 -3.20 -18.55 0.09
C TRP A 341 -4.01 -17.47 -0.64
N ILE A 342 -3.57 -17.01 -1.81
CA ILE A 342 -4.32 -16.07 -2.64
C ILE A 342 -5.63 -16.70 -3.13
N PHE A 343 -5.64 -17.99 -3.49
CA PHE A 343 -6.86 -18.67 -3.91
C PHE A 343 -7.82 -18.90 -2.74
N ASP A 344 -7.32 -19.37 -1.60
CA ASP A 344 -8.14 -19.73 -0.45
C ASP A 344 -8.69 -18.49 0.27
N LEU A 345 -7.85 -17.47 0.50
CA LEU A 345 -8.24 -16.29 1.30
C LEU A 345 -8.96 -15.20 0.50
N LEU A 346 -8.85 -15.21 -0.83
CA LEU A 346 -9.51 -14.25 -1.72
C LEU A 346 -10.62 -14.92 -2.55
N ALA A 347 -11.13 -16.08 -2.14
CA ALA A 347 -12.28 -16.72 -2.77
C ALA A 347 -13.56 -15.87 -2.57
N PRO A 348 -14.50 -15.85 -3.55
CA PRO A 348 -15.72 -15.04 -3.47
C PRO A 348 -16.67 -15.38 -2.30
N ASP A 349 -16.63 -16.62 -1.81
CA ASP A 349 -17.51 -17.13 -0.74
C ASP A 349 -16.83 -17.16 0.64
N SER A 350 -15.72 -16.43 0.83
CA SER A 350 -14.98 -16.45 2.08
C SER A 350 -15.76 -15.76 3.21
N ILE A 351 -15.70 -16.31 4.43
CA ILE A 351 -16.29 -15.76 5.67
C ILE A 351 -15.75 -14.34 6.00
N LEU A 352 -14.78 -13.85 5.22
CA LEU A 352 -13.99 -12.63 5.41
C LEU A 352 -14.47 -11.42 4.59
N ASP A 353 -15.68 -11.39 4.04
CA ASP A 353 -16.17 -10.29 3.20
C ASP A 353 -15.96 -8.89 3.81
N GLY A 354 -16.11 -8.74 5.13
CA GLY A 354 -15.83 -7.48 5.85
C GLY A 354 -14.33 -7.12 5.99
N ALA A 355 -13.42 -8.09 5.85
CA ALA A 355 -11.97 -7.96 6.02
C ALA A 355 -11.17 -8.18 4.71
N HIS A 356 -11.83 -8.50 3.60
CA HIS A 356 -11.19 -8.87 2.34
C HIS A 356 -10.19 -7.81 1.84
N PHE A 357 -10.50 -6.51 1.99
CA PHE A 357 -9.56 -5.45 1.64
C PHE A 357 -8.31 -5.43 2.55
N GLN A 358 -8.45 -5.73 3.84
CA GLN A 358 -7.31 -5.80 4.76
C GLN A 358 -6.39 -6.99 4.42
N VAL A 359 -6.97 -8.11 3.98
CA VAL A 359 -6.20 -9.27 3.50
C VAL A 359 -5.39 -8.88 2.27
N LEU A 360 -6.01 -8.22 1.27
CA LEU A 360 -5.30 -7.70 0.09
C LEU A 360 -4.15 -6.76 0.45
N VAL A 361 -4.38 -5.83 1.39
CA VAL A 361 -3.34 -4.91 1.89
C VAL A 361 -2.21 -5.65 2.60
N ALA A 362 -2.53 -6.70 3.37
CA ALA A 362 -1.51 -7.52 4.03
C ALA A 362 -0.61 -8.25 3.03
N PHE A 363 -1.17 -8.82 1.96
CA PHE A 363 -0.39 -9.37 0.85
C PHE A 363 0.50 -8.30 0.20
N ALA A 364 -0.05 -7.12 -0.09
CA ALA A 364 0.73 -6.03 -0.66
C ALA A 364 1.89 -5.57 0.25
N ASN A 365 1.70 -5.59 1.57
CA ASN A 365 2.75 -5.28 2.54
C ASN A 365 3.82 -6.39 2.61
N ALA A 366 3.40 -7.66 2.53
CA ALA A 366 4.31 -8.79 2.48
C ALA A 366 5.17 -8.75 1.20
N PHE A 367 4.57 -8.48 0.04
CA PHE A 367 5.30 -8.35 -1.21
C PHE A 367 6.21 -7.13 -1.23
N HIS A 368 5.81 -5.99 -0.68
CA HIS A 368 6.72 -4.86 -0.51
C HIS A 368 7.95 -5.24 0.35
N SER A 369 7.72 -6.01 1.42
CA SER A 369 8.80 -6.50 2.28
C SER A 369 9.73 -7.50 1.59
N LEU A 370 9.23 -8.20 0.56
CA LEU A 370 9.95 -9.15 -0.31
C LEU A 370 10.34 -8.54 -1.66
N GLN A 371 10.42 -7.21 -1.76
CA GLN A 371 10.74 -6.53 -3.01
C GLN A 371 12.02 -7.06 -3.67
N PRO A 372 12.13 -7.01 -5.01
CA PRO A 372 13.28 -7.55 -5.73
C PRO A 372 14.65 -6.97 -5.32
N LEU A 373 14.72 -5.73 -4.84
CA LEU A 373 15.96 -5.17 -4.29
C LEU A 373 16.43 -5.88 -3.01
N ARG A 374 15.51 -6.45 -2.24
CA ARG A 374 15.82 -7.21 -1.01
C ARG A 374 16.07 -8.68 -1.32
N VAL A 375 15.26 -9.29 -2.18
CA VAL A 375 15.38 -10.71 -2.54
C VAL A 375 15.42 -10.88 -4.07
N PRO A 376 16.56 -10.60 -4.74
CA PRO A 376 16.64 -10.61 -6.20
C PRO A 376 16.26 -11.95 -6.85
N ALA A 377 16.62 -13.06 -6.21
CA ALA A 377 16.31 -14.41 -6.69
C ALA A 377 14.80 -14.74 -6.66
N PHE A 378 13.98 -13.93 -5.96
CA PHE A 378 12.53 -14.08 -5.92
C PHE A 378 11.82 -13.18 -6.95
N SER A 379 12.53 -12.34 -7.71
CA SER A 379 11.96 -11.32 -8.62
C SER A 379 10.92 -11.84 -9.63
N PHE A 380 11.15 -13.00 -10.25
CA PHE A 380 10.20 -13.59 -11.22
C PHE A 380 8.90 -14.04 -10.55
N ALA A 381 9.01 -14.82 -9.48
CA ALA A 381 7.87 -15.27 -8.68
C ALA A 381 7.11 -14.08 -8.09
N TRP A 382 7.86 -13.07 -7.63
CA TRP A 382 7.31 -11.83 -7.09
C TRP A 382 6.47 -11.08 -8.11
N LEU A 383 6.96 -10.91 -9.35
CA LEU A 383 6.22 -10.19 -10.40
C LEU A 383 4.92 -10.92 -10.75
N GLU A 384 4.96 -12.25 -10.84
CA GLU A 384 3.79 -13.08 -11.12
C GLU A 384 2.75 -13.01 -9.99
N LEU A 385 3.18 -13.02 -8.72
CA LEU A 385 2.30 -12.88 -7.56
C LEU A 385 1.66 -11.49 -7.50
N VAL A 386 2.46 -10.43 -7.64
CA VAL A 386 1.98 -9.04 -7.57
C VAL A 386 1.00 -8.72 -8.69
N SER A 387 1.21 -9.27 -9.90
CA SER A 387 0.32 -9.08 -11.04
C SER A 387 -0.79 -10.12 -11.15
N HIS A 388 -0.93 -11.01 -10.17
CA HIS A 388 -1.90 -12.10 -10.21
C HIS A 388 -3.36 -11.58 -10.30
N ARG A 389 -4.20 -12.26 -11.09
CA ARG A 389 -5.60 -11.88 -11.38
C ARG A 389 -6.50 -11.76 -10.14
N ASN A 390 -6.19 -12.48 -9.07
CA ASN A 390 -6.95 -12.42 -7.82
C ASN A 390 -6.44 -11.34 -6.85
N LEU A 391 -5.31 -10.70 -7.14
CA LEU A 391 -4.69 -9.69 -6.28
C LEU A 391 -4.75 -8.29 -6.90
N MET A 392 -4.06 -8.07 -8.03
CA MET A 392 -3.90 -6.74 -8.61
C MET A 392 -5.24 -6.10 -9.03
N PRO A 393 -6.11 -6.77 -9.82
CA PRO A 393 -7.42 -6.22 -10.15
C PRO A 393 -8.26 -5.91 -8.91
N LYS A 394 -8.27 -6.80 -7.91
CA LYS A 394 -9.06 -6.60 -6.69
C LYS A 394 -8.56 -5.42 -5.85
N LEU A 395 -7.24 -5.21 -5.75
CA LEU A 395 -6.69 -4.01 -5.12
C LEU A 395 -7.07 -2.73 -5.88
N LEU A 396 -7.13 -2.78 -7.21
CA LEU A 396 -7.48 -1.62 -8.03
C LEU A 396 -8.98 -1.31 -8.02
N THR A 397 -9.86 -2.30 -7.81
CA THR A 397 -11.33 -2.15 -7.89
C THR A 397 -12.08 -2.18 -6.56
N ALA A 398 -11.56 -2.80 -5.49
CA ALA A 398 -12.35 -3.03 -4.27
C ALA A 398 -12.74 -1.72 -3.55
N ASN A 399 -11.91 -0.68 -3.60
CA ASN A 399 -12.17 0.64 -3.00
C ASN A 399 -11.34 1.74 -3.69
N PRO A 400 -11.51 2.03 -4.99
CA PRO A 400 -10.71 3.04 -5.67
C PRO A 400 -10.95 4.43 -5.03
N PRO A 401 -9.89 5.23 -4.77
CA PRO A 401 -8.48 4.97 -5.06
C PRO A 401 -7.67 4.36 -3.89
N LYS A 402 -8.28 3.94 -2.78
CA LYS A 402 -7.59 3.49 -1.55
C LYS A 402 -6.60 2.35 -1.76
N GLY A 403 -6.90 1.41 -2.67
CA GLY A 403 -6.00 0.30 -2.97
C GLY A 403 -4.84 0.66 -3.92
N TRP A 404 -4.95 1.79 -4.62
CA TRP A 404 -3.99 2.17 -5.65
C TRP A 404 -2.59 2.48 -5.11
N PRO A 405 -2.39 3.18 -3.97
CA PRO A 405 -1.06 3.39 -3.40
C PRO A 405 -0.28 2.10 -3.16
N HIS A 406 -0.96 0.99 -2.83
CA HIS A 406 -0.30 -0.29 -2.62
C HIS A 406 0.25 -0.87 -3.92
N ILE A 407 -0.52 -0.86 -5.01
CA ILE A 407 -0.05 -1.29 -6.33
C ILE A 407 1.02 -0.35 -6.86
N GLN A 408 0.84 0.97 -6.66
CA GLN A 408 1.82 1.97 -7.06
C GLN A 408 3.17 1.71 -6.38
N ARG A 409 3.19 1.47 -5.06
CA ARG A 409 4.42 1.14 -4.32
C ARG A 409 5.09 -0.11 -4.87
N LEU A 410 4.34 -1.18 -5.10
CA LEU A 410 4.90 -2.42 -5.65
C LEU A 410 5.51 -2.20 -7.06
N LEU A 411 4.81 -1.49 -7.95
CA LEU A 411 5.40 -1.18 -9.26
C LEU A 411 6.67 -0.33 -9.13
N MET A 412 6.70 0.63 -8.20
CA MET A 412 7.91 1.42 -7.93
C MET A 412 9.06 0.55 -7.41
N ASP A 413 8.78 -0.44 -6.56
CA ASP A 413 9.80 -1.39 -6.08
C ASP A 413 10.42 -2.17 -7.25
N MET A 414 9.59 -2.63 -8.20
CA MET A 414 10.05 -3.30 -9.41
C MET A 414 10.83 -2.36 -10.34
N PHE A 415 10.36 -1.13 -10.55
CA PHE A 415 11.07 -0.17 -11.40
C PHE A 415 12.41 0.23 -10.81
N ARG A 416 12.51 0.44 -9.49
CA ARG A 416 13.79 0.72 -8.82
C ARG A 416 14.77 -0.43 -8.91
N PHE A 417 14.29 -1.67 -8.83
CA PHE A 417 15.14 -2.85 -9.06
C PHE A 417 15.68 -2.90 -10.49
N MET A 418 14.85 -2.56 -11.48
CA MET A 418 15.22 -2.60 -12.89
C MET A 418 16.07 -1.41 -13.34
N GLU A 419 15.96 -0.27 -12.66
CA GLU A 419 16.53 1.02 -13.07
C GLU A 419 18.01 0.95 -13.47
N PRO A 420 18.92 0.32 -12.68
CA PRO A 420 20.34 0.29 -13.04
C PRO A 420 20.60 -0.48 -14.34
N TYR A 421 19.90 -1.61 -14.54
CA TYR A 421 20.04 -2.43 -15.76
C TYR A 421 19.46 -1.73 -16.99
N LEU A 422 18.36 -1.01 -16.79
CA LEU A 422 17.65 -0.27 -17.82
C LEU A 422 18.45 0.97 -18.28
N ARG A 423 19.11 1.65 -17.35
CA ARG A 423 19.94 2.83 -17.65
C ARG A 423 21.10 2.48 -18.57
N ASN A 424 21.83 1.42 -18.24
CA ASN A 424 23.03 1.01 -18.99
C ASN A 424 22.70 0.12 -20.22
N ALA A 425 21.43 -0.21 -20.43
CA ALA A 425 20.98 -1.18 -21.43
C ALA A 425 21.65 -2.56 -21.30
N GLU A 426 22.08 -2.93 -20.09
CA GLU A 426 22.74 -4.20 -19.76
C GLU A 426 21.69 -5.28 -19.47
N LEU A 427 20.94 -5.65 -20.50
CA LEU A 427 19.83 -6.60 -20.39
C LEU A 427 20.30 -8.03 -20.72
N GLY A 428 21.00 -8.66 -19.77
CA GLY A 428 21.23 -10.11 -19.81
C GLY A 428 19.91 -10.88 -19.96
N GLU A 429 19.96 -12.12 -20.45
CA GLU A 429 18.75 -12.92 -20.76
C GLU A 429 17.69 -12.92 -19.64
N PRO A 430 18.03 -13.11 -18.35
CA PRO A 430 17.04 -13.06 -17.26
C PRO A 430 16.38 -11.69 -17.11
N ILE A 431 17.18 -10.61 -17.16
CA ILE A 431 16.67 -9.23 -17.02
C ILE A 431 15.81 -8.85 -18.22
N HIS A 432 16.19 -9.27 -19.43
CA HIS A 432 15.38 -9.06 -20.63
C HIS A 432 14.04 -9.80 -20.54
N PHE A 433 14.03 -11.03 -20.03
CA PHE A 433 12.79 -11.77 -19.79
C PHE A 433 11.91 -11.09 -18.75
N LEU A 434 12.50 -10.59 -17.65
CA LEU A 434 11.79 -9.83 -16.63
C LEU A 434 11.20 -8.53 -17.19
N TYR A 435 11.96 -7.78 -18.00
CA TYR A 435 11.48 -6.58 -18.71
C TYR A 435 10.24 -6.87 -19.57
N LYS A 436 10.22 -7.98 -20.31
CA LYS A 436 9.05 -8.43 -21.07
C LYS A 436 7.85 -8.69 -20.16
N GLY A 437 8.06 -9.29 -19.00
CA GLY A 437 7.03 -9.48 -17.97
C GLY A 437 6.46 -8.17 -17.48
N ILE A 438 7.31 -7.19 -17.15
CA ILE A 438 6.90 -5.86 -16.70
C ILE A 438 6.08 -5.14 -17.77
N LEU A 439 6.51 -5.21 -19.02
CA LEU A 439 5.79 -4.60 -20.14
C LEU A 439 4.39 -5.21 -20.31
N ARG A 440 4.24 -6.53 -20.13
CA ARG A 440 2.92 -7.19 -20.14
C ARG A 440 2.02 -6.68 -19.02
N VAL A 441 2.54 -6.52 -17.80
CA VAL A 441 1.79 -5.96 -16.67
C VAL A 441 1.35 -4.52 -16.98
N LEU A 442 2.25 -3.70 -17.52
CA LEU A 442 1.93 -2.32 -17.93
C LEU A 442 0.87 -2.27 -19.04
N LEU A 443 0.90 -3.20 -20.00
CA LEU A 443 -0.12 -3.28 -21.06
C LEU A 443 -1.49 -3.69 -20.50
N VAL A 444 -1.54 -4.63 -19.56
CA VAL A 444 -2.78 -4.98 -18.84
C VAL A 444 -3.30 -3.78 -18.07
N LEU A 445 -2.44 -3.06 -17.34
CA LEU A 445 -2.82 -1.84 -16.62
C LEU A 445 -3.32 -0.75 -17.57
N LEU A 446 -2.69 -0.57 -18.73
CA LEU A 446 -3.13 0.40 -19.73
C LEU A 446 -4.52 0.07 -20.27
N HIS A 447 -4.81 -1.20 -20.53
CA HIS A 447 -6.09 -1.63 -21.06
C HIS A 447 -7.20 -1.62 -19.99
N ASP A 448 -6.96 -2.23 -18.84
CA ASP A 448 -7.97 -2.49 -17.81
C ASP A 448 -8.08 -1.38 -16.76
N PHE A 449 -7.01 -0.60 -16.55
CA PHE A 449 -6.92 0.40 -15.48
C PHE A 449 -6.17 1.69 -15.91
N PRO A 450 -6.47 2.30 -17.08
CA PRO A 450 -5.71 3.43 -17.59
C PRO A 450 -5.73 4.65 -16.65
N GLU A 451 -6.79 4.86 -15.86
CA GLU A 451 -6.85 5.95 -14.88
C GLU A 451 -5.77 5.83 -13.80
N PHE A 452 -5.40 4.61 -13.41
CA PHE A 452 -4.34 4.36 -12.44
C PHE A 452 -2.98 4.80 -13.00
N LEU A 453 -2.62 4.37 -14.22
CA LEU A 453 -1.40 4.81 -14.88
C LEU A 453 -1.41 6.32 -15.13
N CYS A 454 -2.55 6.87 -15.54
CA CYS A 454 -2.74 8.30 -15.79
C CYS A 454 -2.46 9.16 -14.55
N HIS A 455 -3.00 8.78 -13.37
CA HIS A 455 -2.87 9.57 -12.15
C HIS A 455 -1.48 9.45 -11.49
N TYR A 456 -0.78 8.33 -11.69
CA TYR A 456 0.57 8.09 -11.14
C TYR A 456 1.71 8.23 -12.15
N HIS A 457 1.42 8.65 -13.38
CA HIS A 457 2.40 8.77 -14.48
C HIS A 457 3.68 9.51 -14.07
N PHE A 458 3.53 10.57 -13.26
CA PHE A 458 4.64 11.41 -12.79
C PHE A 458 5.64 10.58 -11.97
N SER A 459 5.17 9.92 -10.89
CA SER A 459 6.03 9.07 -10.06
C SER A 459 6.68 7.91 -10.82
N PHE A 460 5.98 7.32 -11.79
CA PHE A 460 6.57 6.23 -12.59
C PHE A 460 7.66 6.74 -13.54
N CYS A 461 7.43 7.88 -14.19
CA CYS A 461 8.41 8.48 -15.10
C CYS A 461 9.65 9.02 -14.38
N ASP A 462 9.56 9.34 -13.09
CA ASP A 462 10.70 9.73 -12.25
C ASP A 462 11.70 8.59 -12.02
N VAL A 463 11.25 7.33 -12.03
CA VAL A 463 12.11 6.16 -11.79
C VAL A 463 12.51 5.47 -13.08
N ILE A 464 11.62 5.38 -14.07
CA ILE A 464 11.93 4.70 -15.33
C ILE A 464 12.89 5.59 -16.13
N PRO A 465 14.10 5.12 -16.54
CA PRO A 465 15.05 5.92 -17.32
C PRO A 465 14.47 6.48 -18.62
N SER A 466 14.98 7.63 -19.09
CA SER A 466 14.52 8.24 -20.35
C SER A 466 14.81 7.38 -21.58
N SER A 467 15.82 6.51 -21.52
CA SER A 467 16.10 5.51 -22.57
C SER A 467 15.01 4.45 -22.71
N CYS A 468 14.18 4.23 -21.69
CA CYS A 468 13.10 3.23 -21.69
C CYS A 468 11.82 3.76 -22.35
N ILE A 469 11.96 4.20 -23.60
CA ILE A 469 10.91 4.89 -24.35
C ILE A 469 9.61 4.09 -24.39
N GLN A 470 9.65 2.79 -24.69
CA GLN A 470 8.45 1.96 -24.80
C GLN A 470 7.66 1.91 -23.48
N MET A 471 8.34 1.72 -22.34
CA MET A 471 7.69 1.67 -21.03
C MET A 471 7.05 3.01 -20.69
N ARG A 472 7.78 4.12 -20.89
CA ARG A 472 7.26 5.47 -20.67
C ARG A 472 6.07 5.75 -21.58
N ASN A 473 6.14 5.39 -22.87
CA ASN A 473 5.03 5.57 -23.81
C ASN A 473 3.78 4.82 -23.38
N VAL A 474 3.88 3.56 -22.93
CA VAL A 474 2.72 2.82 -22.41
C VAL A 474 2.03 3.57 -21.26
N ILE A 475 2.80 4.14 -20.33
CA ILE A 475 2.26 4.91 -19.20
C ILE A 475 1.68 6.25 -19.67
N LEU A 476 2.39 6.99 -20.52
CA LEU A 476 2.02 8.33 -20.98
C LEU A 476 0.88 8.31 -22.01
N SER A 477 0.62 7.17 -22.63
CA SER A 477 -0.54 6.91 -23.48
C SER A 477 -1.81 6.60 -22.70
N ALA A 478 -1.75 6.43 -21.37
CA ALA A 478 -2.95 6.18 -20.58
C ALA A 478 -3.82 7.45 -20.45
N PHE A 479 -5.14 7.29 -20.61
CA PHE A 479 -6.11 8.37 -20.55
C PHE A 479 -7.45 7.90 -19.94
N PRO A 480 -8.28 8.80 -19.38
CA PRO A 480 -9.56 8.42 -18.77
C PRO A 480 -10.50 7.73 -19.76
N ARG A 481 -11.10 6.58 -19.39
CA ARG A 481 -11.93 5.77 -20.31
C ARG A 481 -13.17 6.48 -20.84
N ASN A 482 -13.68 7.47 -20.11
CA ASN A 482 -14.84 8.26 -20.52
C ASN A 482 -14.50 9.35 -21.55
N MET A 483 -13.22 9.53 -21.90
CA MET A 483 -12.78 10.49 -22.90
C MET A 483 -12.71 9.84 -24.28
N ARG A 484 -13.21 10.54 -25.31
CA ARG A 484 -13.01 10.17 -26.71
C ARG A 484 -11.88 11.01 -27.29
N LEU A 485 -10.79 10.38 -27.66
CA LEU A 485 -9.65 11.06 -28.27
C LEU A 485 -9.99 11.46 -29.72
N PRO A 486 -9.84 12.73 -30.11
CA PRO A 486 -9.87 13.12 -31.51
C PRO A 486 -8.71 12.44 -32.26
N ASP A 487 -8.94 11.95 -33.48
CA ASP A 487 -7.86 11.37 -34.28
C ASP A 487 -6.84 12.47 -34.65
N PRO A 488 -5.56 12.37 -34.25
CA PRO A 488 -4.51 13.33 -34.62
C PRO A 488 -4.34 13.52 -36.14
N SER A 489 -4.75 12.53 -36.93
CA SER A 489 -4.67 12.55 -38.40
C SER A 489 -5.81 13.33 -39.05
N THR A 490 -6.80 13.80 -38.27
CA THR A 490 -7.93 14.58 -38.78
C THR A 490 -7.44 15.90 -39.39
N PRO A 491 -7.72 16.18 -40.67
CA PRO A 491 -7.28 17.42 -41.30
C PRO A 491 -7.94 18.62 -40.63
N ASN A 492 -7.15 19.68 -40.38
CA ASN A 492 -7.60 20.93 -39.75
C ASN A 492 -8.24 20.74 -38.36
N LEU A 493 -7.78 19.76 -37.58
CA LEU A 493 -8.19 19.58 -36.19
C LEU A 493 -7.88 20.85 -35.37
N LYS A 494 -8.92 21.55 -34.93
CA LYS A 494 -8.78 22.76 -34.10
C LYS A 494 -8.68 22.38 -32.63
N ILE A 495 -7.45 22.13 -32.17
CA ILE A 495 -7.16 21.73 -30.79
C ILE A 495 -7.68 22.76 -29.78
N ASP A 496 -7.57 24.05 -30.10
CA ASP A 496 -8.00 25.16 -29.24
C ASP A 496 -9.52 25.21 -28.97
N LEU A 497 -10.31 24.43 -29.72
CA LEU A 497 -11.77 24.32 -29.52
C LEU A 497 -12.17 23.14 -28.64
N LEU A 498 -11.24 22.27 -28.26
CA LEU A 498 -11.52 21.11 -27.42
C LEU A 498 -11.79 21.57 -25.98
N PRO A 499 -12.95 21.26 -25.38
CA PRO A 499 -13.26 21.68 -24.01
C PRO A 499 -12.29 21.11 -22.97
N GLU A 500 -11.69 19.96 -23.26
CA GLU A 500 -10.75 19.25 -22.39
C GLU A 500 -9.46 20.05 -22.15
N ILE A 501 -9.03 20.91 -23.08
CA ILE A 501 -7.79 21.70 -22.92
C ILE A 501 -7.86 22.73 -21.79
N ASN A 502 -9.05 22.97 -21.23
CA ASN A 502 -9.24 23.86 -20.09
C ASN A 502 -9.26 23.10 -18.76
N GLN A 503 -9.16 21.77 -18.78
CA GLN A 503 -9.26 20.91 -17.61
C GLN A 503 -7.88 20.41 -17.17
N SER A 504 -7.60 20.52 -15.87
CA SER A 504 -6.36 19.98 -15.29
C SER A 504 -6.41 18.46 -15.19
N PRO A 505 -5.35 17.75 -15.61
CA PRO A 505 -5.26 16.31 -15.37
C PRO A 505 -5.10 16.05 -13.86
N ARG A 506 -5.61 14.91 -13.41
CA ARG A 506 -5.42 14.47 -12.01
C ARG A 506 -4.03 13.87 -11.85
N ILE A 507 -3.31 14.31 -10.82
CA ILE A 507 -1.98 13.82 -10.47
C ILE A 507 -2.00 13.49 -8.98
N PHE A 508 -1.74 12.23 -8.63
CA PHE A 508 -1.75 11.77 -7.23
C PHE A 508 -0.37 11.84 -6.57
N SER A 509 0.69 11.97 -7.36
CA SER A 509 2.06 12.18 -6.87
C SER A 509 2.24 13.60 -6.32
N GLU A 510 3.03 13.75 -5.26
CA GLU A 510 3.43 15.06 -4.73
C GLU A 510 4.46 15.73 -5.66
N VAL A 511 3.98 16.51 -6.63
CA VAL A 511 4.82 17.16 -7.64
C VAL A 511 5.88 18.08 -7.03
N ASP A 512 5.58 18.73 -5.90
CA ASP A 512 6.48 19.69 -5.25
C ASP A 512 7.43 19.07 -4.22
N ALA A 513 7.43 17.75 -4.04
CA ALA A 513 8.27 17.07 -3.06
C ALA A 513 9.77 17.33 -3.27
N ALA A 514 10.28 17.16 -4.50
CA ALA A 514 11.70 17.41 -4.79
C ALA A 514 12.08 18.89 -4.61
N LEU A 515 11.18 19.82 -4.95
CA LEU A 515 11.38 21.26 -4.75
C LEU A 515 11.44 21.63 -3.27
N LYS A 516 10.61 21.00 -2.42
CA LYS A 516 10.65 21.17 -0.96
C LYS A 516 11.95 20.65 -0.36
N VAL A 517 12.39 19.46 -0.78
CA VAL A 517 13.66 18.85 -0.31
C VAL A 517 14.85 19.74 -0.65
N LYS A 518 14.89 20.33 -1.85
CA LYS A 518 15.94 21.26 -2.27
C LYS A 518 15.71 22.71 -1.80
N GLN A 519 14.65 22.97 -1.02
CA GLN A 519 14.26 24.31 -0.56
C GLN A 519 14.06 25.35 -1.68
N MET A 520 13.69 24.91 -2.88
CA MET A 520 13.52 25.78 -4.06
C MET A 520 12.08 26.26 -4.27
N LYS A 521 11.10 25.63 -3.61
CA LYS A 521 9.68 25.92 -3.85
C LYS A 521 9.34 27.41 -3.64
N SER A 522 9.79 27.98 -2.52
CA SER A 522 9.52 29.39 -2.19
C SER A 522 10.15 30.34 -3.20
N ASP A 523 11.40 30.09 -3.61
CA ASP A 523 12.10 30.89 -4.63
C ASP A 523 11.34 30.87 -5.97
N VAL A 524 10.87 29.69 -6.39
CA VAL A 524 10.05 29.54 -7.61
C VAL A 524 8.74 30.31 -7.49
N ASP A 525 8.02 30.14 -6.37
CA ASP A 525 6.75 30.83 -6.13
C ASP A 525 6.92 32.36 -6.12
N GLU A 526 8.00 32.87 -5.53
CA GLU A 526 8.33 34.29 -5.49
C GLU A 526 8.69 34.83 -6.87
N TYR A 527 9.52 34.11 -7.62
CA TYR A 527 9.92 34.48 -8.97
C TYR A 527 8.71 34.53 -9.92
N LEU A 528 7.83 33.53 -9.87
CA LEU A 528 6.62 33.49 -10.69
C LEU A 528 5.64 34.63 -10.38
N LYS A 529 5.67 35.19 -9.17
CA LYS A 529 4.80 36.32 -8.76
C LYS A 529 5.39 37.68 -9.07
N THR A 530 6.66 37.87 -8.75
CA THR A 530 7.32 39.19 -8.75
C THR A 530 8.11 39.45 -10.03
N ARG A 531 8.51 38.38 -10.74
CA ARG A 531 9.49 38.41 -11.85
C ARG A 531 10.80 39.13 -11.46
N HIS A 532 11.09 39.21 -10.16
CA HIS A 532 12.29 39.89 -9.68
C HIS A 532 13.51 39.01 -9.97
N GLN A 533 14.51 39.57 -10.64
CA GLN A 533 15.75 38.88 -10.97
C GLN A 533 16.65 38.78 -9.73
N GLY A 534 16.24 37.97 -8.75
CA GLY A 534 17.06 37.59 -7.61
C GLY A 534 18.14 36.55 -7.99
N PRO A 535 18.97 36.11 -7.02
CA PRO A 535 20.04 35.13 -7.25
C PRO A 535 19.52 33.77 -7.74
N PHE A 536 18.21 33.51 -7.57
CA PHE A 536 17.55 32.28 -8.02
C PHE A 536 17.85 31.95 -9.49
N MET A 537 17.70 32.91 -10.40
CA MET A 537 17.90 32.64 -11.84
C MET A 537 19.36 32.34 -12.16
N SER A 538 20.32 33.03 -11.54
CA SER A 538 21.75 32.77 -11.75
C SER A 538 22.20 31.43 -11.12
N GLU A 539 21.57 31.00 -10.03
CA GLU A 539 21.94 29.79 -9.30
C GLU A 539 21.17 28.54 -9.75
N LEU A 540 20.08 28.71 -10.51
CA LEU A 540 19.16 27.62 -10.81
C LEU A 540 19.83 26.43 -11.51
N LYS A 541 20.77 26.67 -12.45
CA LYS A 541 21.57 25.60 -13.06
C LYS A 541 22.36 24.82 -12.01
N GLN A 542 23.00 25.51 -11.07
CA GLN A 542 23.81 24.90 -10.01
C GLN A 542 22.92 24.11 -9.03
N LYS A 543 21.73 24.64 -8.70
CA LYS A 543 20.77 23.95 -7.84
C LYS A 543 20.26 22.64 -8.44
N LEU A 544 20.29 22.48 -9.76
CA LEU A 544 19.90 21.24 -10.45
C LEU A 544 20.97 20.14 -10.44
N TYR A 545 22.22 20.46 -10.08
CA TYR A 545 23.27 19.45 -9.95
C TYR A 545 23.14 18.61 -8.68
N LEU A 546 23.53 17.34 -8.80
CA LEU A 546 23.74 16.41 -7.71
C LEU A 546 25.13 16.58 -7.10
N ALA A 547 25.29 16.15 -5.85
CA ALA A 547 26.63 15.98 -5.28
C ALA A 547 27.36 14.85 -6.03
N GLN A 548 28.70 14.88 -6.07
CA GLN A 548 29.51 13.94 -6.86
C GLN A 548 29.22 12.45 -6.55
N THR A 549 28.95 12.14 -5.28
CA THR A 549 28.60 10.78 -4.82
C THR A 549 27.23 10.34 -5.37
N GLU A 550 26.23 11.20 -5.28
CA GLU A 550 24.88 10.96 -5.79
C GLU A 550 24.88 10.87 -7.32
N ALA A 551 25.66 11.72 -7.99
CA ALA A 551 25.78 11.72 -9.45
C ALA A 551 26.32 10.40 -10.00
N THR A 552 27.29 9.80 -9.31
CA THR A 552 27.85 8.49 -9.68
C THR A 552 26.81 7.39 -9.57
N GLN A 553 25.98 7.41 -8.52
CA GLN A 553 24.88 6.46 -8.33
C GLN A 553 23.73 6.70 -9.32
N ALA A 554 23.40 7.96 -9.60
CA ALA A 554 22.35 8.37 -10.53
C ALA A 554 22.78 8.28 -12.01
N GLY A 555 24.08 8.07 -12.29
CA GLY A 555 24.60 7.95 -13.65
C GLY A 555 24.44 9.24 -14.47
N THR A 556 24.21 10.36 -13.79
CA THR A 556 24.02 11.69 -14.37
C THR A 556 24.43 12.74 -13.34
N LEU A 557 24.92 13.89 -13.80
CA LEU A 557 25.20 15.02 -12.92
C LEU A 557 23.93 15.72 -12.43
N TYR A 558 22.79 15.46 -13.06
CA TYR A 558 21.55 16.20 -12.85
C TYR A 558 20.59 15.47 -11.91
N ASN A 559 19.93 16.25 -11.04
CA ASN A 559 18.83 15.74 -10.24
C ASN A 559 17.56 15.65 -11.10
N VAL A 560 17.36 14.49 -11.75
CA VAL A 560 16.25 14.26 -12.68
C VAL A 560 14.88 14.45 -12.03
N PRO A 561 14.58 13.91 -10.83
CA PRO A 561 13.31 14.17 -10.15
C PRO A 561 13.08 15.66 -9.88
N LEU A 562 14.11 16.41 -9.47
CA LEU A 562 14.01 17.85 -9.27
C LEU A 562 13.73 18.59 -10.57
N MET A 563 14.37 18.21 -11.68
CA MET A 563 14.09 18.76 -13.02
C MET A 563 12.63 18.52 -13.42
N ASN A 564 12.14 17.28 -13.26
CA ASN A 564 10.76 16.91 -13.59
C ASN A 564 9.75 17.70 -12.73
N SER A 565 10.00 17.79 -11.42
CA SER A 565 9.20 18.59 -10.48
C SER A 565 9.19 20.06 -10.83
N LEU A 566 10.36 20.66 -11.12
CA LEU A 566 10.47 22.06 -11.50
C LEU A 566 9.63 22.37 -12.75
N VAL A 567 9.82 21.59 -13.81
CA VAL A 567 9.12 21.80 -15.10
C VAL A 567 7.61 21.70 -14.91
N LEU A 568 7.14 20.62 -14.29
CA LEU A 568 5.71 20.41 -14.10
C LEU A 568 5.11 21.44 -13.15
N TYR A 569 5.77 21.76 -12.03
CA TYR A 569 5.28 22.72 -11.04
C TYR A 569 5.18 24.14 -11.63
N VAL A 570 6.20 24.60 -12.36
CA VAL A 570 6.17 25.89 -13.05
C VAL A 570 5.01 25.95 -14.04
N GLY A 571 4.78 24.89 -14.82
CA GLY A 571 3.63 24.81 -15.72
C GLY A 571 2.29 24.86 -14.97
N MET A 572 2.12 24.07 -13.91
CA MET A 572 0.91 24.05 -13.08
C MET A 572 0.59 25.43 -12.48
N GLN A 573 1.58 26.10 -11.90
CA GLN A 573 1.41 27.42 -11.32
C GLN A 573 1.05 28.46 -12.39
N THR A 574 1.68 28.39 -13.56
CA THR A 574 1.39 29.30 -14.67
C THR A 574 -0.04 29.14 -15.17
N ILE A 575 -0.49 27.89 -15.38
CA ILE A 575 -1.87 27.58 -15.78
C ILE A 575 -2.87 28.07 -14.74
N GLN A 576 -2.59 27.88 -13.44
CA GLN A 576 -3.46 28.36 -12.37
C GLN A 576 -3.57 29.90 -12.37
N GLN A 577 -2.47 30.62 -12.63
CA GLN A 577 -2.48 32.08 -12.76
C GLN A 577 -3.26 32.55 -13.99
N LEU A 578 -3.17 31.82 -15.10
CA LEU A 578 -3.92 32.10 -16.33
C LEU A 578 -5.43 31.94 -16.13
N GLN A 579 -5.86 30.97 -15.34
CA GLN A 579 -7.27 30.71 -15.05
C GLN A 579 -7.88 31.71 -14.04
N THR A 580 -7.06 32.31 -13.18
CA THR A 580 -7.53 33.22 -12.10
C THR A 580 -7.49 34.70 -12.47
N LYS A 581 -6.60 35.11 -13.38
CA LYS A 581 -6.53 36.51 -13.85
C LYS A 581 -7.55 36.76 -14.96
N THR A 582 -8.55 37.59 -14.70
CA THR A 582 -9.43 38.15 -15.74
C THR A 582 -8.56 38.91 -16.74
N LEU A 583 -8.63 38.55 -18.04
CA LEU A 583 -7.85 39.23 -19.08
C LEU A 583 -8.08 40.75 -19.00
N PRO A 584 -7.01 41.58 -19.02
CA PRO A 584 -7.18 43.02 -19.19
C PRO A 584 -7.92 43.31 -20.50
N PRO A 585 -8.73 44.39 -20.59
CA PRO A 585 -9.56 44.67 -21.78
C PRO A 585 -8.77 44.76 -23.10
N LEU A 586 -7.49 45.13 -23.04
CA LEU A 586 -6.57 45.17 -24.19
C LEU A 586 -6.17 43.79 -24.73
N ALA A 587 -6.22 42.74 -23.90
CA ALA A 587 -5.87 41.37 -24.30
C ALA A 587 -7.07 40.58 -24.85
N GLN A 588 -8.31 41.07 -24.66
CA GLN A 588 -9.51 40.46 -25.26
C GLN A 588 -9.59 40.62 -26.78
N GLN A 589 -8.80 41.55 -27.35
CA GLN A 589 -8.67 41.75 -28.80
C GLN A 589 -7.51 40.94 -29.42
N MET A 590 -6.70 40.28 -28.59
CA MET A 590 -5.64 39.39 -29.07
C MET A 590 -6.18 37.98 -29.26
N THR A 591 -5.70 37.28 -30.28
CA THR A 591 -5.97 35.85 -30.44
C THR A 591 -5.55 35.10 -29.17
N HIS A 592 -6.19 33.97 -28.86
CA HIS A 592 -5.96 33.18 -27.63
C HIS A 592 -4.48 32.78 -27.41
N ASN A 593 -3.67 32.80 -28.47
CA ASN A 593 -2.22 32.56 -28.41
C ASN A 593 -1.42 33.78 -27.92
N GLY A 594 -1.85 35.01 -28.23
CA GLY A 594 -1.19 36.24 -27.79
C GLY A 594 -1.42 36.57 -26.30
N SER A 595 -2.53 36.13 -25.71
CA SER A 595 -2.79 36.25 -24.27
C SER A 595 -1.98 35.24 -23.44
N LEU A 596 -1.76 34.03 -23.98
CA LEU A 596 -0.88 33.01 -23.40
C LEU A 596 0.58 33.49 -23.40
N GLU A 597 1.04 34.08 -24.50
CA GLU A 597 2.42 34.57 -24.67
C GLU A 597 2.77 35.72 -23.71
N TYR A 598 1.82 36.63 -23.44
CA TYR A 598 2.01 37.75 -22.51
C TYR A 598 2.04 37.32 -21.03
N MET A 599 1.19 36.38 -20.62
CA MET A 599 1.10 35.94 -19.23
C MET A 599 2.08 34.82 -18.84
N MET A 600 2.71 34.15 -19.81
CA MET A 600 3.74 33.13 -19.57
C MET A 600 5.12 33.71 -19.24
N GLY A 601 5.28 35.04 -19.19
CA GLY A 601 6.57 35.74 -19.04
C GLY A 601 7.54 35.09 -18.03
N PRO A 602 7.19 34.95 -16.74
CA PRO A 602 8.10 34.37 -15.75
C PRO A 602 8.46 32.90 -16.00
N ALA A 603 7.51 32.08 -16.44
CA ALA A 603 7.78 30.68 -16.77
C ALA A 603 8.63 30.53 -18.03
N LYS A 604 8.38 31.39 -19.03
CA LYS A 604 9.20 31.52 -20.23
C LYS A 604 10.64 31.88 -19.86
N ASP A 605 10.85 32.83 -18.96
CA ASP A 605 12.20 33.22 -18.52
C ASP A 605 12.96 32.01 -17.92
N ILE A 606 12.29 31.22 -17.07
CA ILE A 606 12.85 29.97 -16.50
C ILE A 606 13.19 28.97 -17.61
N PHE A 607 12.24 28.66 -18.50
CA PHE A 607 12.43 27.66 -19.56
C PHE A 607 13.46 28.09 -20.61
N GLN A 608 13.55 29.38 -20.92
CA GLN A 608 14.58 29.94 -21.80
C GLN A 608 15.97 29.85 -21.16
N MET A 609 16.09 30.17 -19.88
CA MET A 609 17.36 29.97 -19.18
C MET A 609 17.77 28.49 -19.22
N LEU A 610 16.86 27.56 -18.88
CA LEU A 610 17.18 26.13 -18.87
C LEU A 610 17.57 25.60 -20.25
N ILE A 611 16.86 25.99 -21.33
CA ILE A 611 17.20 25.49 -22.66
C ILE A 611 18.55 26.03 -23.16
N VAL A 612 18.92 27.27 -22.80
CA VAL A 612 20.16 27.91 -23.27
C VAL A 612 21.37 27.50 -22.43
N ASP A 613 21.24 27.54 -21.10
CA ASP A 613 22.38 27.44 -20.18
C ASP A 613 22.75 26.00 -19.81
N LEU A 614 21.82 25.04 -19.93
CA LEU A 614 22.12 23.62 -19.73
C LEU A 614 22.99 23.07 -20.86
N ASP A 615 23.84 22.11 -20.52
CA ASP A 615 24.58 21.34 -21.51
C ASP A 615 23.66 20.36 -22.25
N THR A 616 24.22 19.58 -23.19
CA THR A 616 23.46 18.63 -24.01
C THR A 616 22.66 17.63 -23.18
N GLU A 617 23.24 17.13 -22.08
CA GLU A 617 22.59 16.15 -21.19
C GLU A 617 21.45 16.80 -20.40
N GLY A 618 21.72 17.93 -19.72
CA GLY A 618 20.72 18.67 -18.97
C GLY A 618 19.56 19.12 -19.85
N ARG A 619 19.86 19.58 -21.08
CA ARG A 619 18.83 19.95 -22.07
C ARG A 619 17.98 18.76 -22.48
N TYR A 620 18.59 17.60 -22.70
CA TYR A 620 17.86 16.37 -23.02
C TYR A 620 16.90 15.95 -21.89
N LEU A 621 17.34 16.04 -20.63
CA LEU A 621 16.51 15.74 -19.46
C LEU A 621 15.36 16.76 -19.29
N PHE A 622 15.65 18.04 -19.44
CA PHE A 622 14.67 19.13 -19.41
C PHE A 622 13.59 18.96 -20.49
N LEU A 623 13.99 18.69 -21.73
CA LEU A 623 13.05 18.44 -22.83
C LEU A 623 12.21 17.19 -22.57
N ASN A 624 12.80 16.12 -22.02
CA ASN A 624 12.06 14.93 -21.62
C ASN A 624 11.01 15.24 -20.53
N ALA A 625 11.31 16.13 -19.58
CA ALA A 625 10.37 16.57 -18.55
C ALA A 625 9.15 17.30 -19.14
N ILE A 626 9.35 18.13 -20.17
CA ILE A 626 8.28 18.77 -20.95
C ILE A 626 7.48 17.72 -21.73
N VAL A 627 8.16 16.85 -22.48
CA VAL A 627 7.51 15.89 -23.38
C VAL A 627 6.74 14.81 -22.61
N ASN A 628 7.12 14.52 -21.35
CA ASN A 628 6.32 13.69 -20.44
C ASN A 628 4.92 14.23 -20.16
N GLN A 629 4.68 15.53 -20.40
CA GLN A 629 3.38 16.16 -20.18
C GLN A 629 2.48 16.12 -21.43
N LEU A 630 3.02 15.72 -22.59
CA LEU A 630 2.29 15.64 -23.86
C LEU A 630 1.44 14.36 -23.94
N ARG A 631 0.39 14.28 -23.12
CA ARG A 631 -0.45 13.08 -22.94
C ARG A 631 -1.78 13.21 -23.66
N TYR A 632 -2.91 12.89 -23.03
CA TYR A 632 -4.25 13.10 -23.61
C TYR A 632 -4.65 14.58 -23.58
N PRO A 633 -5.75 14.99 -24.26
CA PRO A 633 -6.25 16.36 -24.20
C PRO A 633 -6.50 16.84 -22.75
N ASN A 634 -5.71 17.81 -22.30
CA ASN A 634 -5.84 18.50 -21.02
C ASN A 634 -5.02 19.80 -21.07
N ASN A 635 -5.19 20.68 -20.08
CA ASN A 635 -4.51 21.98 -20.08
C ASN A 635 -2.98 21.89 -19.93
N HIS A 636 -2.42 20.85 -19.29
CA HIS A 636 -0.96 20.65 -19.23
C HIS A 636 -0.44 20.26 -20.61
N THR A 637 -1.08 19.30 -21.28
CA THR A 637 -0.72 18.88 -22.64
C THR A 637 -0.71 20.09 -23.59
N HIS A 638 -1.75 20.93 -23.54
CA HIS A 638 -1.84 22.14 -24.35
C HIS A 638 -0.73 23.15 -24.03
N PHE A 639 -0.54 23.45 -22.74
CA PHE A 639 0.51 24.36 -22.28
C PHE A 639 1.91 23.91 -22.69
N PHE A 640 2.28 22.65 -22.41
CA PHE A 640 3.62 22.13 -22.71
C PHE A 640 3.84 21.91 -24.21
N SER A 641 2.78 21.65 -25.00
CA SER A 641 2.86 21.65 -26.46
C SER A 641 3.25 23.05 -26.98
N PHE A 642 2.57 24.09 -26.48
CA PHE A 642 2.88 25.48 -26.81
C PHE A 642 4.31 25.86 -26.38
N VAL A 643 4.71 25.54 -25.15
CA VAL A 643 6.08 25.79 -24.65
C VAL A 643 7.11 25.16 -25.57
N LEU A 644 6.94 23.89 -25.96
CA LEU A 644 7.92 23.19 -26.78
C LEU A 644 8.04 23.80 -28.18
N LEU A 645 6.91 24.12 -28.82
CA LEU A 645 6.87 24.78 -30.13
C LEU A 645 7.45 26.20 -30.07
N TYR A 646 7.20 26.92 -28.99
CA TYR A 646 7.78 28.24 -28.73
C TYR A 646 9.31 28.16 -28.61
N LEU A 647 9.83 27.24 -27.79
CA LEU A 647 11.28 27.03 -27.63
C LEU A 647 11.95 26.65 -28.95
N PHE A 648 11.26 25.92 -29.84
CA PHE A 648 11.77 25.59 -31.17
C PHE A 648 11.95 26.83 -32.07
N VAL A 649 10.97 27.74 -32.06
CA VAL A 649 11.01 28.97 -32.87
C VAL A 649 12.08 29.93 -32.38
N GLU A 650 12.21 30.06 -31.05
CA GLU A 650 13.06 31.08 -30.41
C GLU A 650 14.49 30.60 -30.18
N ALA A 651 14.77 29.35 -30.50
CA ALA A 651 16.11 28.79 -30.45
C ALA A 651 17.03 29.53 -31.43
N ASN A 652 18.02 30.24 -30.87
CA ASN A 652 19.08 30.89 -31.64
C ASN A 652 20.15 29.90 -32.13
N GLN A 653 20.18 28.68 -31.58
CA GLN A 653 21.14 27.63 -31.92
C GLN A 653 20.43 26.41 -32.50
N GLU A 654 20.91 25.92 -33.65
CA GLU A 654 20.29 24.79 -34.35
C GLU A 654 20.31 23.49 -33.51
N ILE A 655 21.32 23.30 -32.67
CA ILE A 655 21.41 22.13 -31.76
C ILE A 655 20.20 22.03 -30.82
N ILE A 656 19.59 23.14 -30.42
CA ILE A 656 18.39 23.13 -29.57
C ILE A 656 17.19 22.58 -30.37
N GLN A 657 17.04 23.02 -31.62
CA GLN A 657 16.00 22.55 -32.54
C GLN A 657 16.17 21.07 -32.86
N GLU A 658 17.42 20.63 -33.07
CA GLU A 658 17.76 19.23 -33.26
C GLU A 658 17.38 18.39 -32.01
N GLN A 659 17.74 18.84 -30.80
CA GLN A 659 17.42 18.11 -29.57
C GLN A 659 15.91 18.04 -29.30
N ILE A 660 15.15 19.12 -29.53
CA ILE A 660 13.68 19.10 -29.47
C ILE A 660 13.12 18.04 -30.42
N THR A 661 13.61 18.05 -31.66
CA THR A 661 13.18 17.10 -32.69
C THR A 661 13.53 15.67 -32.30
N ARG A 662 14.74 15.43 -31.80
CA ARG A 662 15.21 14.11 -31.36
C ARG A 662 14.33 13.54 -30.24
N VAL A 663 14.01 14.32 -29.21
CA VAL A 663 13.18 13.86 -28.07
C VAL A 663 11.76 13.51 -28.53
N LEU A 664 11.19 14.26 -29.48
CA LEU A 664 9.88 13.92 -30.07
C LEU A 664 9.98 12.65 -30.93
N LEU A 665 10.99 12.57 -31.79
CA LEU A 665 11.16 11.49 -32.75
C LEU A 665 11.45 10.15 -32.08
N GLU A 666 12.36 10.11 -31.09
CA GLU A 666 12.70 8.86 -30.40
C GLU A 666 11.48 8.21 -29.75
N ARG A 667 10.48 9.01 -29.35
CA ARG A 667 9.21 8.53 -28.80
C ARG A 667 8.19 8.07 -29.85
N LEU A 668 8.37 8.42 -31.11
CA LEU A 668 7.48 8.04 -32.21
C LEU A 668 7.99 6.86 -33.03
N ILE A 669 9.30 6.62 -33.06
CA ILE A 669 9.91 5.49 -33.79
C ILE A 669 9.70 4.13 -33.12
N VAL A 670 9.28 4.13 -31.85
CA VAL A 670 8.98 2.89 -31.11
C VAL A 670 7.61 2.33 -31.45
N ASN A 671 7.35 1.10 -31.02
CA ASN A 671 6.05 0.46 -31.18
C ASN A 671 4.96 1.23 -30.44
N ARG A 672 3.74 1.19 -30.98
CA ARG A 672 2.54 1.70 -30.31
C ARG A 672 2.39 1.09 -28.90
N PRO A 673 1.80 1.82 -27.94
CA PRO A 673 1.04 3.06 -28.10
C PRO A 673 1.93 4.32 -28.13
N HIS A 674 1.39 5.41 -28.69
CA HIS A 674 2.00 6.75 -28.68
C HIS A 674 1.08 7.73 -27.94
N PRO A 675 1.60 8.64 -27.10
CA PRO A 675 0.77 9.66 -26.46
C PRO A 675 0.11 10.60 -27.48
N TRP A 676 -1.15 10.97 -27.23
CA TRP A 676 -1.92 11.79 -28.17
C TRP A 676 -1.28 13.18 -28.41
N GLY A 677 -0.91 13.87 -27.34
CA GLY A 677 -0.31 15.20 -27.36
C GLY A 677 1.07 15.20 -28.00
N LEU A 678 1.82 14.10 -27.90
CA LEU A 678 3.07 13.91 -28.61
C LEU A 678 2.85 13.92 -30.12
N LEU A 679 1.91 13.11 -30.62
CA LEU A 679 1.54 13.07 -32.04
C LEU A 679 1.07 14.43 -32.54
N ILE A 680 0.22 15.10 -31.76
CA ILE A 680 -0.30 16.43 -32.09
C ILE A 680 0.80 17.47 -32.19
N THR A 681 1.68 17.54 -31.18
CA THR A 681 2.78 18.51 -31.14
C THR A 681 3.76 18.28 -32.29
N PHE A 682 4.10 17.02 -32.58
CA PHE A 682 4.97 16.68 -33.69
C PHE A 682 4.31 16.99 -35.05
N THR A 683 3.02 16.70 -35.20
CA THR A 683 2.26 17.01 -36.41
C THR A 683 2.20 18.52 -36.68
N GLU A 684 1.98 19.33 -35.64
CA GLU A 684 2.00 20.79 -35.73
C GLU A 684 3.38 21.31 -36.14
N LEU A 685 4.45 20.77 -35.54
CA LEU A 685 5.83 21.13 -35.85
C LEU A 685 6.18 20.90 -37.33
N ILE A 686 5.76 19.77 -37.91
CA ILE A 686 6.10 19.40 -39.29
C ILE A 686 5.15 19.99 -40.35
N LYS A 687 3.90 20.30 -40.00
CA LYS A 687 2.89 20.79 -40.96
C LYS A 687 2.82 22.32 -41.01
N ASN A 688 3.01 23.01 -39.89
CA ASN A 688 2.86 24.46 -39.87
C ASN A 688 4.12 25.15 -40.46
N PRO A 689 3.97 25.94 -41.55
CA PRO A 689 5.10 26.57 -42.21
C PRO A 689 5.86 27.56 -41.32
N LYS A 690 5.23 28.07 -40.24
CA LYS A 690 5.86 28.95 -39.24
C LYS A 690 7.18 28.38 -38.70
N TYR A 691 7.26 27.06 -38.52
CA TYR A 691 8.45 26.42 -37.93
C TYR A 691 9.57 26.18 -38.94
N SER A 692 9.25 26.20 -40.24
CA SER A 692 10.20 25.92 -41.33
C SER A 692 10.98 24.62 -41.11
N PHE A 693 10.33 23.60 -40.55
CA PHE A 693 10.95 22.36 -40.07
C PHE A 693 11.75 21.63 -41.17
N TRP A 694 11.15 21.41 -42.34
CA TRP A 694 11.78 20.69 -43.45
C TRP A 694 12.95 21.44 -44.12
N SER A 695 13.17 22.70 -43.75
CA SER A 695 14.29 23.50 -44.26
C SER A 695 15.53 23.44 -43.37
N ARG A 696 15.44 22.83 -42.18
CA ARG A 696 16.55 22.74 -41.22
C ARG A 696 17.63 21.77 -41.70
N SER A 697 18.90 22.06 -41.43
CA SER A 697 20.02 21.32 -42.01
C SER A 697 20.11 19.89 -41.46
N PHE A 698 19.81 19.70 -40.17
CA PHE A 698 19.84 18.38 -39.51
C PHE A 698 18.76 17.41 -40.00
N ILE A 699 17.71 17.88 -40.70
CA ILE A 699 16.69 16.99 -41.29
C ILE A 699 17.21 16.29 -42.54
N ARG A 700 18.10 16.95 -43.29
CA ARG A 700 18.68 16.46 -44.55
C ARG A 700 20.15 16.06 -44.42
N CYS A 701 20.63 15.88 -43.18
CA CYS A 701 22.02 15.54 -42.94
C CYS A 701 22.39 14.13 -43.42
N ALA A 702 21.41 13.21 -43.47
CA ALA A 702 21.57 11.86 -44.00
C ALA A 702 20.26 11.34 -44.64
N PRO A 703 20.31 10.60 -45.77
CA PRO A 703 19.14 10.04 -46.41
C PRO A 703 18.30 9.12 -45.50
N GLU A 704 18.94 8.43 -44.56
CA GLU A 704 18.27 7.55 -43.60
C GLU A 704 17.41 8.35 -42.61
N ILE A 705 17.89 9.51 -42.18
CA ILE A 705 17.19 10.42 -41.26
C ILE A 705 15.98 11.04 -41.97
N GLU A 706 16.15 11.47 -43.21
CA GLU A 706 15.05 12.00 -44.03
C GLU A 706 13.94 10.95 -44.23
N LYS A 707 14.30 9.71 -44.60
CA LYS A 707 13.36 8.59 -44.72
C LYS A 707 12.65 8.27 -43.40
N LEU A 708 13.35 8.39 -42.27
CA LEU A 708 12.77 8.19 -40.94
C LEU A 708 11.68 9.24 -40.65
N PHE A 709 11.98 10.52 -40.91
CA PHE A 709 11.00 11.61 -40.75
C PHE A 709 9.80 11.45 -41.67
N GLU A 710 10.02 11.07 -42.93
CA GLU A 710 8.92 10.78 -43.86
C GLU A 710 8.05 9.62 -43.39
N SER A 711 8.66 8.55 -42.84
CA SER A 711 7.92 7.39 -42.33
C SER A 711 7.06 7.75 -41.11
N VAL A 712 7.64 8.48 -40.16
CA VAL A 712 6.91 8.95 -38.97
C VAL A 712 5.82 9.95 -39.35
N SER A 713 6.11 10.88 -40.27
CA SER A 713 5.12 11.82 -40.81
C SER A 713 3.94 11.08 -41.43
N ARG A 714 4.19 10.05 -42.25
CA ARG A 714 3.14 9.17 -42.81
C ARG A 714 2.30 8.50 -41.72
N SER A 715 2.94 8.02 -40.66
CA SER A 715 2.24 7.38 -39.53
C SER A 715 1.37 8.34 -38.70
N CYS A 716 1.66 9.65 -38.78
CA CYS A 716 0.93 10.73 -38.12
C CYS A 716 -0.08 11.45 -39.07
N GLY A 717 -0.43 10.84 -40.21
CA GLY A 717 -1.36 11.44 -41.17
C GLY A 717 -0.73 12.50 -42.08
N GLY A 718 0.56 12.33 -42.43
CA GLY A 718 1.27 13.09 -43.47
C GLY A 718 0.84 12.68 -44.89
N PRO A 719 1.18 13.49 -45.91
CA PRO A 719 0.82 13.22 -47.30
C PRO A 719 1.40 11.88 -47.78
N LYS A 720 0.60 11.08 -48.49
CA LYS A 720 1.08 9.88 -49.20
C LYS A 720 1.94 10.32 -50.39
N PRO A 721 3.04 9.62 -50.72
CA PRO A 721 3.76 9.88 -51.97
C PRO A 721 2.81 9.67 -53.16
N LEU A 722 2.97 10.48 -54.19
CA LEU A 722 2.41 10.19 -55.51
C LEU A 722 2.98 8.84 -55.95
N ASP A 723 2.11 7.91 -56.33
CA ASP A 723 2.50 6.62 -56.87
C ASP A 723 3.49 6.84 -58.03
N GLU A 724 4.75 6.43 -57.86
CA GLU A 724 5.75 6.33 -58.94
C GLU A 724 5.40 5.21 -59.96
N SER A 725 4.16 4.69 -59.94
CA SER A 725 3.63 3.80 -60.99
C SER A 725 2.96 4.55 -62.14
N ILE A 726 2.99 5.89 -62.13
CA ILE A 726 2.58 6.74 -63.26
C ILE A 726 3.73 7.70 -63.60
N LEU A 727 4.80 7.16 -64.17
CA LEU A 727 5.72 7.86 -65.08
C LEU A 727 6.39 6.85 -66.01
#